data_AF-A0A5N7XDB1-F1
#
_entry.id   AF-A0A5N7XDB1-F1
#
_cell.length_a   1.000
_cell.length_b   1.000
_cell.length_c   1.000
_cell.angle_alpha   90.00
_cell.angle_beta   90.00
_cell.angle_gamma   90.00
#
_symmetry.space_group_name_H-M   'P 1'
#
loop_
_entity.id
_entity.type
_entity.pdbx_description
1 polymer ?
#
loop_
_entity_poly.entity_id
_entity_poly.type
_entity_poly.pdbx_seq_one_letter_code
_entity_poly.pdbx_strand_id
1 'polypeptide(L)'
;MRLSGLEPVFIGDETLFVNVGERTNVTGSKAFARLILNEQYEEALAVARQQVENGAQVIDVNMDEAMLDSKAAMVRFLNLIASEPDIAKVPVMVDSSKWDVIEAGLRCLQGKGIVNSISMKEGVEEFKKHAKLVKRYGAAAVVMAFDEKGQADTFARKIEICERAYRILVDEVGFPPEDIIFDPNIFAVATGIEEHNNYGVDFIEAVRWIKQNLPGAKVSGGVSNVSFSFRGNDPVREAIHTVFLYHAIGAGMDMGIVNAGMVGVYDDLEPQLRERVEDVVLNRRPDAAERLLEIADSAKGAAKDDSKKLEWRGTPEAPKTVGERLSHALVHGITDFITEDTEEAYQQIVVRGGGRPLHVIEGPLMDGMNIVGDLFGAGKMFLPQVVKSARVMKQAVAHLVPYIEEEKRQQEAAGLDVTSKGKIVIATVKGDVHDIGKNIVTVVLQCNNFEVINMGVMVPCHEILARAKAEGADIIGLSGLITPSLEEMQYVAGEMDKDDYFRIKKIPLLIGGATCSRVHTAVKIAPKYDGPVVYVPDASRSVSVAQSLLGEGKQAYLDELSVDYDKVRTQHANKKKTPLWTLEQARANAAVVSHAPVVPRTLGRRVFKNFDLAEIAQYIDWGPFFQTWDLAGPYPAILDDEVVGVEARKVLADAKLMLQKIIDGRWLQANGVMGLFPANRVDDDIVFYTDESRSQVLTTWYGMRQQTEKQAVDGPDGRPVMRPSRCLADFVATKESGIADYAGLFAVTAGIGAEKKDKEFEAALDDYSGIMFKALADRLAEAFAECLHQRVRKDLWGYAEDESLSNEELIKEAYQGIRPAPGYPACPDHTAKIDLFKTLQADEIGMTLTESLAMNPASSVSGFYIGNPEASYFNVGQIGEDQLVDMAQRRGMDVEELRRYLAPNLG
;
A
#
# COMPACT_ATOMS: atom_id res chain seq x y z
N MET A 1 -25.35 -12.49 15.87
CA MET A 1 -24.92 -11.29 16.61
C MET A 1 -24.59 -10.18 15.62
N ARG A 2 -24.92 -8.94 15.96
CA ARG A 2 -24.57 -7.75 15.17
C ARG A 2 -23.76 -6.83 16.06
N LEU A 3 -22.54 -6.52 15.63
CA LEU A 3 -21.63 -5.59 16.29
C LEU A 3 -21.28 -4.47 15.30
N SER A 4 -20.67 -3.39 15.76
CA SER A 4 -20.14 -2.38 14.85
C SER A 4 -19.04 -1.53 15.49
N GLY A 5 -18.02 -1.22 14.69
CA GLY A 5 -17.24 0.00 14.83
C GLY A 5 -17.89 1.10 13.98
N LEU A 6 -17.11 1.73 13.10
CA LEU A 6 -17.60 2.51 11.96
C LEU A 6 -18.20 1.62 10.86
N GLU A 7 -17.75 0.36 10.77
CA GLU A 7 -18.29 -0.63 9.85
C GLU A 7 -19.13 -1.69 10.61
N PRO A 8 -20.19 -2.22 10.00
CA PRO A 8 -21.00 -3.27 10.62
C PRO A 8 -20.29 -4.63 10.56
N VAL A 9 -20.29 -5.36 11.68
CA VAL A 9 -19.74 -6.72 11.80
C VAL A 9 -20.88 -7.70 12.12
N PHE A 10 -21.08 -8.67 11.23
CA PHE A 10 -22.13 -9.68 11.35
C PHE A 10 -21.51 -11.03 11.72
N ILE A 11 -21.89 -11.58 12.87
CA ILE A 11 -21.45 -12.90 13.33
C ILE A 11 -22.66 -13.84 13.31
N GLY A 12 -22.65 -14.79 12.37
CA GLY A 12 -23.71 -15.77 12.13
C GLY A 12 -23.14 -17.12 11.71
N ASP A 13 -24.01 -18.01 11.21
CA ASP A 13 -23.62 -19.40 10.90
C ASP A 13 -22.63 -19.53 9.72
N GLU A 14 -22.54 -18.51 8.87
CA GLU A 14 -21.56 -18.43 7.76
C GLU A 14 -20.20 -17.84 8.20
N THR A 15 -20.11 -17.34 9.43
CA THR A 15 -18.86 -16.80 9.99
C THR A 15 -18.02 -17.95 10.55
N LEU A 16 -16.83 -18.19 9.99
CA LEU A 16 -15.96 -19.31 10.39
C LEU A 16 -15.52 -19.23 11.86
N PHE A 17 -14.81 -18.16 12.24
CA PHE A 17 -14.31 -17.89 13.59
C PHE A 17 -13.97 -16.41 13.71
N VAL A 18 -14.15 -15.81 14.90
CA VAL A 18 -13.86 -14.40 15.14
C VAL A 18 -12.65 -14.24 16.07
N ASN A 19 -11.60 -13.60 15.55
CA ASN A 19 -10.41 -13.26 16.31
C ASN A 19 -10.65 -11.98 17.12
N VAL A 20 -10.55 -12.09 18.45
CA VAL A 20 -10.55 -10.96 19.38
C VAL A 20 -9.11 -10.67 19.78
N GLY A 21 -8.58 -9.51 19.42
CA GLY A 21 -7.19 -9.15 19.68
C GLY A 21 -6.91 -8.88 21.17
N GLU A 22 -5.94 -9.60 21.75
CA GLU A 22 -5.60 -9.57 23.19
C GLU A 22 -4.52 -8.56 23.62
N ARG A 23 -3.80 -7.92 22.69
CA ARG A 23 -2.56 -7.17 22.97
C ARG A 23 -2.78 -5.76 23.52
N THR A 24 -4.01 -5.25 23.48
CA THR A 24 -4.46 -3.98 24.07
C THR A 24 -4.89 -4.16 25.53
N ASN A 25 -4.15 -5.00 26.26
CA ASN A 25 -4.44 -5.37 27.63
C ASN A 25 -3.22 -5.06 28.52
N VAL A 26 -3.37 -4.14 29.48
CA VAL A 26 -2.27 -3.75 30.38
C VAL A 26 -1.77 -4.92 31.23
N THR A 27 -2.67 -5.80 31.68
CA THR A 27 -2.26 -6.98 32.47
C THR A 27 -1.63 -8.09 31.62
N GLY A 28 -2.05 -8.23 30.36
CA GLY A 28 -1.64 -9.30 29.45
C GLY A 28 -0.42 -9.00 28.58
N SER A 29 -0.17 -7.73 28.25
CA SER A 29 0.84 -7.29 27.27
C SER A 29 1.85 -6.35 27.91
N LYS A 30 3.07 -6.85 28.18
CA LYS A 30 4.17 -6.04 28.77
C LYS A 30 4.49 -4.80 27.92
N ALA A 31 4.41 -4.92 26.60
CA ALA A 31 4.68 -3.83 25.68
C ALA A 31 3.60 -2.74 25.83
N PHE A 32 2.32 -3.12 25.82
CA PHE A 32 1.20 -2.20 25.97
C PHE A 32 1.18 -1.56 27.36
N ALA A 33 1.40 -2.36 28.42
CA ALA A 33 1.51 -1.88 29.79
C ALA A 33 2.56 -0.76 29.93
N ARG A 34 3.75 -0.96 29.35
CA ARG A 34 4.82 0.04 29.36
C ARG A 34 4.38 1.34 28.68
N LEU A 35 3.73 1.26 27.51
CA LEU A 35 3.28 2.44 26.77
C LEU A 35 2.21 3.22 27.56
N ILE A 36 1.22 2.52 28.12
CA ILE A 36 0.15 3.16 28.90
C ILE A 36 0.69 3.78 30.19
N LEU A 37 1.55 3.08 30.93
CA LEU A 37 2.16 3.58 32.17
C LEU A 37 3.07 4.80 31.94
N ASN A 38 3.68 4.90 30.75
CA ASN A 38 4.49 6.05 30.35
C ASN A 38 3.68 7.16 29.64
N GLU A 39 2.35 7.05 29.59
CA GLU A 39 1.45 7.96 28.87
C GLU A 39 1.71 8.09 27.35
N GLN A 40 2.33 7.09 26.74
CA GLN A 40 2.64 7.03 25.31
C GLN A 40 1.45 6.48 24.49
N TYR A 41 0.31 7.20 24.51
CA TYR A 41 -0.94 6.72 23.94
C TYR A 41 -0.94 6.62 22.40
N GLU A 42 -0.15 7.44 21.69
CA GLU A 42 -0.04 7.37 20.21
C GLU A 42 0.64 6.07 19.76
N GLU A 43 1.68 5.65 20.46
CA GLU A 43 2.35 4.37 20.21
C GLU A 43 1.49 3.19 20.65
N ALA A 44 0.65 3.37 21.69
CA ALA A 44 -0.34 2.39 22.10
C ALA A 44 -1.45 2.19 21.04
N LEU A 45 -1.79 3.22 20.26
CA LEU A 45 -2.70 3.08 19.12
C LEU A 45 -2.12 2.18 18.02
N ALA A 46 -0.80 2.21 17.82
CA ALA A 46 -0.16 1.31 16.87
C ALA A 46 -0.36 -0.18 17.26
N VAL A 47 -0.37 -0.49 18.56
CA VAL A 47 -0.68 -1.85 19.05
C VAL A 47 -2.13 -2.25 18.73
N ALA A 48 -3.09 -1.32 18.85
CA ALA A 48 -4.47 -1.57 18.45
C ALA A 48 -4.61 -1.73 16.93
N ARG A 49 -3.96 -0.88 16.13
CA ARG A 49 -3.95 -0.92 14.66
C ARG A 49 -3.37 -2.24 14.13
N GLN A 50 -2.21 -2.63 14.65
CA GLN A 50 -1.54 -3.86 14.30
C GLN A 50 -2.45 -5.09 14.48
N GLN A 51 -3.23 -5.14 15.57
CA GLN A 51 -4.16 -6.25 15.78
C GLN A 51 -5.24 -6.33 14.70
N VAL A 52 -5.78 -5.18 14.25
CA VAL A 52 -6.78 -5.13 13.18
C VAL A 52 -6.18 -5.52 11.84
N GLU A 53 -4.98 -5.04 11.53
CA GLU A 53 -4.24 -5.39 10.31
C GLU A 53 -3.92 -6.89 10.26
N ASN A 54 -3.62 -7.49 11.42
CA ASN A 54 -3.42 -8.93 11.59
C ASN A 54 -4.71 -9.75 11.60
N GLY A 55 -5.86 -9.14 11.28
CA GLY A 55 -7.13 -9.84 11.13
C GLY A 55 -7.97 -9.98 12.41
N ALA A 56 -7.69 -9.20 13.46
CA ALA A 56 -8.62 -9.07 14.59
C ALA A 56 -9.90 -8.35 14.13
N GLN A 57 -11.03 -9.02 14.31
CA GLN A 57 -12.35 -8.48 13.96
C GLN A 57 -13.02 -7.77 15.17
N VAL A 58 -12.43 -7.93 16.36
CA VAL A 58 -12.80 -7.24 17.60
C VAL A 58 -11.51 -6.93 18.37
N ILE A 59 -11.44 -5.79 19.06
CA ILE A 59 -10.28 -5.44 19.90
C ILE A 59 -10.67 -5.52 21.38
N ASP A 60 -9.96 -6.32 22.17
CA ASP A 60 -10.12 -6.37 23.63
C ASP A 60 -9.26 -5.30 24.30
N VAL A 61 -9.89 -4.34 24.98
CA VAL A 61 -9.21 -3.21 25.62
C VAL A 61 -9.37 -3.32 27.12
N ASN A 62 -8.25 -3.53 27.82
CA ASN A 62 -8.16 -3.60 29.28
C ASN A 62 -7.12 -2.60 29.81
N MET A 63 -7.54 -1.80 30.80
CA MET A 63 -6.71 -0.78 31.46
C MET A 63 -6.57 -1.01 32.97
N ASP A 64 -6.78 -2.24 33.43
CA ASP A 64 -6.66 -2.56 34.85
C ASP A 64 -5.19 -2.69 35.25
N GLU A 65 -4.75 -1.82 36.17
CA GLU A 65 -3.42 -1.89 36.79
C GLU A 65 -3.47 -1.12 38.11
N ALA A 66 -2.77 -1.61 39.15
CA ALA A 66 -2.83 -1.05 40.49
C ALA A 66 -2.33 0.40 40.56
N MET A 67 -1.40 0.76 39.67
CA MET A 67 -0.75 2.07 39.61
C MET A 67 -1.41 3.06 38.65
N LEU A 68 -2.49 2.67 37.95
CA LEU A 68 -3.13 3.46 36.91
C LEU A 68 -4.53 3.93 37.34
N ASP A 69 -4.92 5.15 36.95
CA ASP A 69 -6.34 5.52 36.92
C ASP A 69 -6.99 4.84 35.70
N SER A 70 -7.40 3.59 35.89
CA SER A 70 -7.97 2.73 34.84
C SER A 70 -9.17 3.38 34.13
N LYS A 71 -9.97 4.16 34.85
CA LYS A 71 -11.15 4.83 34.28
C LYS A 71 -10.73 5.96 33.34
N ALA A 72 -9.80 6.82 33.78
CA ALA A 72 -9.29 7.91 32.95
C ALA A 72 -8.53 7.37 31.73
N ALA A 73 -7.70 6.34 31.91
CA ALA A 73 -6.94 5.71 30.84
C ALA A 73 -7.86 5.06 29.78
N MET A 74 -8.90 4.34 30.20
CA MET A 74 -9.90 3.74 29.32
C MET A 74 -10.58 4.79 28.44
N VAL A 75 -11.08 5.87 29.06
CA VAL A 75 -11.74 6.97 28.33
C VAL A 75 -10.78 7.65 27.35
N ARG A 76 -9.55 7.93 27.77
CA ARG A 76 -8.55 8.58 26.90
C ARG A 76 -8.23 7.69 25.69
N PHE A 77 -7.95 6.41 25.92
CA PHE A 77 -7.55 5.50 24.85
C PHE A 77 -8.69 5.20 23.88
N LEU A 78 -9.92 4.98 24.34
CA LEU A 78 -11.05 4.73 23.46
C LEU A 78 -11.42 5.95 22.60
N ASN A 79 -11.29 7.18 23.11
CA ASN A 79 -11.47 8.39 22.30
C ASN A 79 -10.40 8.52 21.22
N LEU A 80 -9.17 8.11 21.50
CA LEU A 80 -8.08 8.10 20.52
C LEU A 80 -8.31 7.01 19.45
N ILE A 81 -8.74 5.81 19.86
CA ILE A 81 -9.14 4.74 18.92
C ILE A 81 -10.23 5.26 17.97
N ALA A 82 -11.21 6.00 18.49
CA ALA A 82 -12.31 6.55 17.71
C ALA A 82 -11.88 7.61 16.68
N SER A 83 -10.70 8.21 16.83
CA SER A 83 -10.11 9.15 15.85
C SER A 83 -9.28 8.48 14.76
N GLU A 84 -9.01 7.18 14.87
CA GLU A 84 -8.16 6.45 13.91
C GLU A 84 -8.99 5.49 13.03
N PRO A 85 -9.20 5.81 11.74
CA PRO A 85 -10.14 5.08 10.88
C PRO A 85 -9.86 3.57 10.77
N ASP A 86 -8.59 3.20 10.72
CA ASP A 86 -8.17 1.79 10.57
C ASP A 86 -8.51 0.94 11.79
N ILE A 87 -8.59 1.56 12.97
CA ILE A 87 -8.91 0.89 14.23
C ILE A 87 -10.42 0.99 14.49
N ALA A 88 -10.98 2.18 14.29
CA ALA A 88 -12.39 2.47 14.53
C ALA A 88 -13.34 1.67 13.64
N LYS A 89 -12.88 1.07 12.53
CA LYS A 89 -13.71 0.22 11.66
C LYS A 89 -14.23 -1.05 12.36
N VAL A 90 -13.49 -1.62 13.31
CA VAL A 90 -13.91 -2.84 14.05
C VAL A 90 -14.53 -2.52 15.43
N PRO A 91 -15.44 -3.37 15.94
CA PRO A 91 -16.00 -3.21 17.30
C PRO A 91 -14.96 -3.41 18.40
N VAL A 92 -15.22 -2.79 19.55
CA VAL A 92 -14.38 -2.89 20.75
C VAL A 92 -15.06 -3.75 21.82
N MET A 93 -14.29 -4.64 22.42
CA MET A 93 -14.59 -5.37 23.65
C MET A 93 -13.96 -4.61 24.83
N VAL A 94 -14.78 -4.01 25.68
CA VAL A 94 -14.33 -3.24 26.84
C VAL A 94 -14.16 -4.19 28.01
N ASP A 95 -12.92 -4.35 28.48
CA ASP A 95 -12.54 -5.27 29.55
C ASP A 95 -12.09 -4.53 30.82
N SER A 96 -12.65 -4.95 31.96
CA SER A 96 -12.25 -4.47 33.29
C SER A 96 -12.92 -5.27 34.41
N SER A 97 -12.23 -5.43 35.54
CA SER A 97 -12.75 -5.99 36.78
C SER A 97 -13.69 -5.04 37.54
N LYS A 98 -13.69 -3.75 37.20
CA LYS A 98 -14.52 -2.70 37.81
C LYS A 98 -15.60 -2.22 36.86
N TRP A 99 -16.85 -2.27 37.32
CA TRP A 99 -18.01 -1.85 36.52
C TRP A 99 -17.98 -0.37 36.10
N ASP A 100 -17.48 0.53 36.95
CA ASP A 100 -17.45 1.96 36.67
C ASP A 100 -16.46 2.35 35.56
N VAL A 101 -15.44 1.51 35.31
CA VAL A 101 -14.52 1.62 34.17
C VAL A 101 -15.19 1.10 32.90
N ILE A 102 -15.86 -0.06 32.94
CA ILE A 102 -16.64 -0.61 31.82
C ILE A 102 -17.67 0.41 31.35
N GLU A 103 -18.46 0.95 32.29
CA GLU A 103 -19.50 1.92 31.96
C GLU A 103 -18.92 3.21 31.35
N ALA A 104 -17.75 3.66 31.80
CA ALA A 104 -17.07 4.80 31.21
C ALA A 104 -16.59 4.50 29.78
N GLY A 105 -16.07 3.29 29.54
CA GLY A 105 -15.65 2.87 28.21
C GLY A 105 -16.81 2.75 27.21
N LEU A 106 -17.94 2.16 27.62
CA LEU A 106 -19.15 2.06 26.80
C LEU A 106 -19.67 3.43 26.32
N ARG A 107 -19.52 4.47 27.13
CA ARG A 107 -19.92 5.85 26.76
C ARG A 107 -19.04 6.47 25.67
N CYS A 108 -17.87 5.88 25.39
CA CYS A 108 -16.93 6.36 24.38
C CYS A 108 -17.08 5.65 23.03
N LEU A 109 -17.82 4.54 22.97
CA LEU A 109 -17.93 3.74 21.75
C LEU A 109 -18.89 4.40 20.73
N GLN A 110 -18.46 4.42 19.46
CA GLN A 110 -19.25 4.97 18.35
C GLN A 110 -20.31 3.98 17.83
N GLY A 111 -20.11 2.68 18.07
CA GLY A 111 -20.95 1.59 17.59
C GLY A 111 -21.25 0.54 18.67
N LYS A 112 -21.84 -0.58 18.27
CA LYS A 112 -22.20 -1.68 19.18
C LYS A 112 -20.96 -2.52 19.54
N GLY A 113 -20.42 -2.30 20.73
CA GLY A 113 -19.32 -3.07 21.32
C GLY A 113 -19.75 -4.25 22.21
N ILE A 114 -18.77 -4.83 22.90
CA ILE A 114 -18.93 -5.98 23.80
C ILE A 114 -18.43 -5.61 25.20
N VAL A 115 -19.11 -6.06 26.25
CA VAL A 115 -18.65 -5.97 27.64
C VAL A 115 -17.95 -7.27 28.05
N ASN A 116 -16.71 -7.19 28.51
CA ASN A 116 -15.94 -8.30 29.06
C ASN A 116 -15.60 -8.01 30.53
N SER A 117 -16.15 -8.70 31.53
CA SER A 117 -17.32 -9.57 31.47
C SER A 117 -18.28 -9.24 32.61
N ILE A 118 -19.47 -9.83 32.58
CA ILE A 118 -20.40 -9.88 33.71
C ILE A 118 -20.48 -11.31 34.25
N SER A 119 -20.69 -11.47 35.56
CA SER A 119 -20.81 -12.78 36.19
C SER A 119 -21.69 -12.74 37.44
N MET A 120 -22.00 -13.92 38.00
CA MET A 120 -22.80 -14.05 39.23
C MET A 120 -21.94 -14.08 40.50
N LYS A 121 -20.63 -13.80 40.42
CA LYS A 121 -19.69 -13.79 41.56
C LYS A 121 -20.16 -12.90 42.72
N GLU A 122 -20.73 -11.73 42.41
CA GLU A 122 -21.23 -10.76 43.40
C GLU A 122 -22.72 -10.98 43.73
N GLY A 123 -23.30 -12.07 43.25
CA GLY A 123 -24.70 -12.43 43.41
C GLY A 123 -25.58 -12.08 42.20
N VAL A 124 -26.74 -12.74 42.14
CA VAL A 124 -27.69 -12.64 41.02
C VAL A 124 -28.24 -11.22 40.80
N GLU A 125 -28.48 -10.46 41.87
CA GLU A 125 -29.08 -9.13 41.73
C GLU A 125 -28.12 -8.13 41.07
N GLU A 126 -26.83 -8.17 41.40
CA GLU A 126 -25.83 -7.31 40.77
C GLU A 126 -25.60 -7.73 39.31
N PHE A 127 -25.58 -9.05 39.03
CA PHE A 127 -25.55 -9.59 37.67
C PHE A 127 -26.71 -9.07 36.81
N LYS A 128 -27.95 -9.12 37.32
CA LYS A 128 -29.14 -8.57 36.64
C LYS A 128 -29.04 -7.07 36.42
N LYS A 129 -28.52 -6.32 37.39
CA LYS A 129 -28.32 -4.88 37.27
C LYS A 129 -27.32 -4.54 36.17
N HIS A 130 -26.17 -5.19 36.15
CA HIS A 130 -25.17 -5.03 35.08
C HIS A 130 -25.76 -5.42 33.72
N ALA A 131 -26.43 -6.57 33.60
CA ALA A 131 -27.08 -6.99 32.36
C ALA A 131 -28.11 -5.96 31.83
N LYS A 132 -28.93 -5.38 32.71
CA LYS A 132 -29.87 -4.30 32.33
C LYS A 132 -29.15 -3.06 31.82
N LEU A 133 -28.00 -2.71 32.39
CA LEU A 133 -27.19 -1.59 31.94
C LEU A 133 -26.52 -1.89 30.59
N VAL A 134 -25.92 -3.07 30.41
CA VAL A 134 -25.35 -3.48 29.10
C VAL A 134 -26.41 -3.39 28.01
N LYS A 135 -27.61 -3.93 28.28
CA LYS A 135 -28.76 -3.85 27.36
C LYS A 135 -29.16 -2.41 27.06
N ARG A 136 -29.15 -1.51 28.05
CA ARG A 136 -29.47 -0.09 27.89
C ARG A 136 -28.45 0.64 27.00
N TYR A 137 -27.17 0.29 27.09
CA TYR A 137 -26.11 0.82 26.23
C TYR A 137 -26.11 0.18 24.83
N GLY A 138 -26.91 -0.88 24.61
CA GLY A 138 -27.01 -1.56 23.33
C GLY A 138 -25.81 -2.47 23.00
N ALA A 139 -25.01 -2.84 24.01
CA ALA A 139 -23.83 -3.69 23.83
C ALA A 139 -24.15 -5.19 24.00
N ALA A 140 -23.26 -6.05 23.49
CA ALA A 140 -23.25 -7.48 23.80
C ALA A 140 -22.48 -7.75 25.12
N ALA A 141 -22.64 -8.94 25.70
CA ALA A 141 -22.00 -9.29 26.97
C ALA A 141 -21.27 -10.64 26.91
N VAL A 142 -20.00 -10.65 27.31
CA VAL A 142 -19.31 -11.86 27.76
C VAL A 142 -19.79 -12.18 29.19
N VAL A 143 -20.23 -13.41 29.37
CA VAL A 143 -20.71 -13.96 30.63
C VAL A 143 -19.74 -15.03 31.07
N MET A 144 -18.90 -14.69 32.05
CA MET A 144 -17.93 -15.62 32.61
C MET A 144 -18.64 -16.65 33.49
N ALA A 145 -18.27 -17.93 33.38
CA ALA A 145 -18.79 -19.01 34.20
C ALA A 145 -18.22 -18.96 35.63
N PHE A 146 -18.65 -17.95 36.38
CA PHE A 146 -18.29 -17.67 37.76
C PHE A 146 -19.54 -17.27 38.53
N ASP A 147 -19.91 -18.07 39.53
CA ASP A 147 -21.02 -17.82 40.44
C ASP A 147 -20.54 -17.59 41.89
N GLU A 148 -21.48 -17.51 42.83
CA GLU A 148 -21.22 -17.27 44.25
C GLU A 148 -20.36 -18.37 44.91
N LYS A 149 -20.20 -19.53 44.25
CA LYS A 149 -19.42 -20.68 44.75
C LYS A 149 -18.02 -20.76 44.15
N GLY A 150 -17.70 -19.97 43.13
CA GLY A 150 -16.40 -20.01 42.46
C GLY A 150 -16.48 -20.09 40.94
N GLN A 151 -15.32 -20.21 40.30
CA GLN A 151 -15.19 -20.46 38.86
C GLN A 151 -15.56 -21.91 38.53
N ALA A 152 -16.15 -22.13 37.36
CA ALA A 152 -16.43 -23.47 36.86
C ALA A 152 -15.19 -24.14 36.26
N ASP A 153 -14.60 -25.06 37.01
CA ASP A 153 -13.43 -25.87 36.65
C ASP A 153 -13.77 -27.16 35.89
N THR A 154 -14.86 -27.83 36.27
CA THR A 154 -15.32 -29.10 35.65
C THR A 154 -16.41 -28.89 34.61
N PHE A 155 -16.55 -29.81 33.66
CA PHE A 155 -17.64 -29.80 32.65
C PHE A 155 -19.04 -29.59 33.28
N ALA A 156 -19.35 -30.34 34.35
CA ALA A 156 -20.63 -30.25 35.05
C ALA A 156 -20.90 -28.85 35.63
N ARG A 157 -19.88 -28.21 36.23
CA ARG A 157 -20.00 -26.84 36.74
C ARG A 157 -20.11 -25.82 35.61
N LYS A 158 -19.40 -26.01 34.49
CA LYS A 158 -19.46 -25.09 33.34
C LYS A 158 -20.89 -25.02 32.78
N ILE A 159 -21.53 -26.17 32.55
CA ILE A 159 -22.90 -26.21 32.02
C ILE A 159 -23.94 -25.69 33.03
N GLU A 160 -23.79 -26.01 34.32
CA GLU A 160 -24.71 -25.55 35.39
C GLU A 160 -24.74 -24.00 35.45
N ILE A 161 -23.57 -23.36 35.46
CA ILE A 161 -23.46 -21.91 35.57
C ILE A 161 -23.95 -21.23 34.27
N CYS A 162 -23.54 -21.73 33.10
CA CYS A 162 -23.98 -21.17 31.81
C CYS A 162 -25.49 -21.29 31.63
N GLU A 163 -26.11 -22.43 31.97
CA GLU A 163 -27.56 -22.60 31.92
C GLU A 163 -28.28 -21.61 32.86
N ARG A 164 -27.85 -21.54 34.12
CA ARG A 164 -28.43 -20.63 35.12
C ARG A 164 -28.34 -19.18 34.65
N ALA A 165 -27.18 -18.76 34.16
CA ALA A 165 -26.98 -17.40 33.65
C ALA A 165 -27.85 -17.11 32.42
N TYR A 166 -27.96 -18.05 31.48
CA TYR A 166 -28.80 -17.92 30.29
C TYR A 166 -30.27 -17.72 30.67
N ARG A 167 -30.81 -18.53 31.58
CA ARG A 167 -32.20 -18.41 32.06
C ARG A 167 -32.45 -17.04 32.70
N ILE A 168 -31.54 -16.58 33.57
CA ILE A 168 -31.68 -15.26 34.19
C ILE A 168 -31.65 -14.15 33.13
N LEU A 169 -30.71 -14.19 32.19
CA LEU A 169 -30.57 -13.16 31.15
C LEU A 169 -31.77 -13.13 30.21
N VAL A 170 -32.20 -14.29 29.70
CA VAL A 170 -33.24 -14.38 28.69
C VAL A 170 -34.63 -14.29 29.31
N ASP A 171 -34.92 -15.08 30.34
CA ASP A 171 -36.27 -15.22 30.89
C ASP A 171 -36.63 -14.09 31.86
N GLU A 172 -35.67 -13.56 32.63
CA GLU A 172 -35.94 -12.53 33.66
C GLU A 172 -35.55 -11.11 33.24
N VAL A 173 -34.42 -10.93 32.54
CA VAL A 173 -33.93 -9.60 32.08
C VAL A 173 -34.44 -9.27 30.68
N GLY A 174 -34.79 -10.29 29.88
CA GLY A 174 -35.14 -10.14 28.47
C GLY A 174 -33.96 -9.72 27.60
N PHE A 175 -32.75 -10.14 27.94
CA PHE A 175 -31.53 -9.88 27.17
C PHE A 175 -31.57 -10.71 25.87
N PRO A 176 -31.22 -10.13 24.69
CA PRO A 176 -31.24 -10.87 23.43
C PRO A 176 -30.27 -12.06 23.47
N PRO A 177 -30.72 -13.31 23.25
CA PRO A 177 -29.86 -14.49 23.29
C PRO A 177 -28.66 -14.40 22.34
N GLU A 178 -28.85 -13.79 21.16
CA GLU A 178 -27.82 -13.60 20.14
C GLU A 178 -26.71 -12.61 20.51
N ASP A 179 -26.85 -11.89 21.62
CA ASP A 179 -25.88 -10.95 22.17
C ASP A 179 -25.20 -11.49 23.44
N ILE A 180 -25.48 -12.74 23.82
CA ILE A 180 -24.83 -13.45 24.94
C ILE A 180 -23.63 -14.24 24.41
N ILE A 181 -22.46 -13.99 24.98
CA ILE A 181 -21.23 -14.74 24.74
C ILE A 181 -20.84 -15.43 26.05
N PHE A 182 -20.81 -16.76 26.11
CA PHE A 182 -20.31 -17.46 27.29
C PHE A 182 -18.80 -17.61 27.23
N ASP A 183 -18.13 -17.30 28.33
CA ASP A 183 -16.76 -17.76 28.62
C ASP A 183 -16.84 -18.85 29.70
N PRO A 184 -16.79 -20.14 29.32
CA PRO A 184 -16.84 -21.24 30.28
C PRO A 184 -15.49 -21.47 31.00
N ASN A 185 -14.57 -20.51 30.97
CA ASN A 185 -13.21 -20.52 31.54
C ASN A 185 -12.27 -21.52 30.87
N ILE A 186 -11.26 -21.00 30.17
CA ILE A 186 -10.09 -21.76 29.70
C ILE A 186 -9.04 -21.81 30.81
N PHE A 187 -8.68 -23.01 31.25
CA PHE A 187 -7.61 -23.24 32.23
C PHE A 187 -6.37 -23.87 31.59
N ALA A 188 -5.23 -23.75 32.29
CA ALA A 188 -3.95 -24.25 31.82
C ALA A 188 -3.88 -25.78 31.85
N VAL A 189 -3.39 -26.39 30.77
CA VAL A 189 -3.12 -27.83 30.69
C VAL A 189 -1.63 -28.12 30.91
N ALA A 190 -1.29 -29.40 31.10
CA ALA A 190 0.09 -29.87 31.34
C ALA A 190 0.79 -29.13 32.50
N THR A 191 0.06 -28.86 33.59
CA THR A 191 0.60 -28.22 34.80
C THR A 191 1.35 -29.20 35.71
N GLY A 192 1.27 -30.51 35.42
CA GLY A 192 1.79 -31.59 36.28
C GLY A 192 0.84 -32.00 37.42
N ILE A 193 -0.39 -31.48 37.44
CA ILE A 193 -1.44 -31.85 38.41
C ILE A 193 -2.48 -32.69 37.66
N GLU A 194 -2.78 -33.88 38.16
CA GLU A 194 -3.62 -34.87 37.46
C GLU A 194 -5.04 -34.33 37.21
N GLU A 195 -5.59 -33.60 38.17
CA GLU A 195 -6.90 -32.96 38.09
C GLU A 195 -7.00 -31.92 36.97
N HIS A 196 -5.87 -31.37 36.51
CA HIS A 196 -5.84 -30.34 35.45
C HIS A 196 -5.77 -30.94 34.05
N ASN A 197 -5.48 -32.23 33.92
CA ASN A 197 -5.31 -32.88 32.62
C ASN A 197 -6.58 -32.82 31.76
N ASN A 198 -7.75 -32.80 32.40
CA ASN A 198 -9.03 -32.81 31.68
C ASN A 198 -9.57 -31.42 31.32
N TYR A 199 -8.90 -30.32 31.69
CA TYR A 199 -9.44 -28.97 31.49
C TYR A 199 -9.70 -28.61 30.03
N GLY A 200 -8.85 -29.07 29.09
CA GLY A 200 -9.06 -28.88 27.66
C GLY A 200 -10.32 -29.58 27.16
N VAL A 201 -10.50 -30.85 27.54
CA VAL A 201 -11.67 -31.67 27.21
C VAL A 201 -12.94 -31.08 27.81
N ASP A 202 -12.92 -30.71 29.09
CA ASP A 202 -14.08 -30.14 29.78
C ASP A 202 -14.55 -28.83 29.13
N PHE A 203 -13.64 -28.00 28.64
CA PHE A 203 -14.00 -26.79 27.87
C PHE A 203 -14.64 -27.13 26.53
N ILE A 204 -14.03 -28.04 25.75
CA ILE A 204 -14.53 -28.44 24.42
C ILE A 204 -15.92 -29.08 24.53
N GLU A 205 -16.15 -29.93 25.53
CA GLU A 205 -17.47 -30.50 25.79
C GLU A 205 -18.48 -29.44 26.26
N ALA A 206 -18.07 -28.48 27.10
CA ALA A 206 -18.94 -27.38 27.52
C ALA A 206 -19.36 -26.51 26.33
N VAL A 207 -18.45 -26.22 25.39
CA VAL A 207 -18.77 -25.53 24.14
C VAL A 207 -19.87 -26.30 23.39
N ARG A 208 -19.66 -27.60 23.14
CA ARG A 208 -20.64 -28.44 22.43
C ARG A 208 -22.00 -28.43 23.12
N TRP A 209 -22.02 -28.53 24.45
CA TRP A 209 -23.25 -28.49 25.24
C TRP A 209 -23.96 -27.13 25.14
N ILE A 210 -23.23 -26.03 25.28
CA ILE A 210 -23.79 -24.67 25.19
C ILE A 210 -24.44 -24.46 23.82
N LYS A 211 -23.75 -24.84 22.74
CA LYS A 211 -24.29 -24.69 21.38
C LYS A 211 -25.55 -25.52 21.12
N GLN A 212 -25.67 -26.68 21.76
CA GLN A 212 -26.84 -27.56 21.63
C GLN A 212 -28.03 -27.12 22.49
N ASN A 213 -27.78 -26.54 23.67
CA ASN A 213 -28.83 -26.34 24.68
C ASN A 213 -29.24 -24.86 24.88
N LEU A 214 -28.37 -23.91 24.53
CA LEU A 214 -28.56 -22.47 24.75
C LEU A 214 -28.65 -21.74 23.40
N PRO A 215 -29.83 -21.75 22.73
CA PRO A 215 -29.97 -21.26 21.36
C PRO A 215 -29.65 -19.78 21.24
N GLY A 216 -28.97 -19.40 20.16
CA GLY A 216 -28.58 -18.02 19.90
C GLY A 216 -27.26 -17.60 20.57
N ALA A 217 -26.93 -18.19 21.73
CA ALA A 217 -25.70 -17.87 22.46
C ALA A 217 -24.44 -18.21 21.66
N LYS A 218 -23.37 -17.46 21.97
CA LYS A 218 -22.04 -17.62 21.41
C LYS A 218 -21.07 -18.09 22.50
N VAL A 219 -19.92 -18.62 22.12
CA VAL A 219 -18.87 -19.07 23.05
C VAL A 219 -17.54 -18.40 22.71
N SER A 220 -16.85 -17.92 23.74
CA SER A 220 -15.52 -17.32 23.70
C SER A 220 -14.62 -17.84 24.83
N GLY A 221 -13.36 -17.46 24.82
CA GLY A 221 -12.42 -17.66 25.92
C GLY A 221 -11.04 -17.11 25.63
N GLY A 222 -10.28 -16.84 26.70
CA GLY A 222 -8.86 -16.47 26.64
C GLY A 222 -7.97 -17.65 26.26
N VAL A 223 -7.65 -17.79 24.97
CA VAL A 223 -6.90 -18.96 24.44
C VAL A 223 -5.50 -19.03 25.04
N SER A 224 -4.87 -17.88 25.28
CA SER A 224 -3.55 -17.80 25.91
C SER A 224 -3.45 -18.56 27.25
N ASN A 225 -4.56 -18.71 27.98
CA ASN A 225 -4.60 -19.42 29.26
C ASN A 225 -4.33 -20.92 29.15
N VAL A 226 -4.69 -21.57 28.03
CA VAL A 226 -4.48 -23.02 27.87
C VAL A 226 -2.99 -23.39 27.91
N SER A 227 -2.16 -22.50 27.36
CA SER A 227 -0.71 -22.69 27.19
C SER A 227 0.15 -22.17 28.34
N PHE A 228 -0.46 -21.72 29.45
CA PHE A 228 0.22 -20.95 30.49
C PHE A 228 1.44 -21.68 31.09
N SER A 229 1.38 -23.01 31.18
CA SER A 229 2.46 -23.88 31.68
C SER A 229 3.75 -23.82 30.85
N PHE A 230 3.68 -23.34 29.60
CA PHE A 230 4.81 -23.28 28.65
C PHE A 230 5.30 -21.85 28.37
N ARG A 231 5.06 -20.90 29.28
CA ARG A 231 5.56 -19.52 29.15
C ARG A 231 7.08 -19.49 28.87
N GLY A 232 7.47 -18.83 27.78
CA GLY A 232 8.86 -18.75 27.32
C GLY A 232 9.26 -19.83 26.30
N ASN A 233 8.31 -20.67 25.85
CA ASN A 233 8.49 -21.60 24.74
C ASN A 233 7.42 -21.35 23.67
N ASP A 234 7.60 -20.28 22.89
CA ASP A 234 6.59 -19.81 21.95
C ASP A 234 6.21 -20.84 20.86
N PRO A 235 7.14 -21.63 20.28
CA PRO A 235 6.77 -22.69 19.32
C PRO A 235 5.79 -23.73 19.89
N VAL A 236 5.98 -24.14 21.15
CA VAL A 236 5.08 -25.11 21.81
C VAL A 236 3.75 -24.44 22.15
N ARG A 237 3.76 -23.18 22.57
CA ARG A 237 2.52 -22.43 22.89
C ARG A 237 1.65 -22.25 21.65
N GLU A 238 2.23 -21.85 20.52
CA GLU A 238 1.55 -21.71 19.24
C GLU A 238 0.94 -23.04 18.77
N ALA A 239 1.67 -24.14 18.92
CA ALA A 239 1.15 -25.47 18.62
C ALA A 239 -0.05 -25.83 19.51
N ILE A 240 0.02 -25.57 20.82
CA ILE A 240 -1.11 -25.78 21.75
C ILE A 240 -2.32 -24.92 21.37
N HIS A 241 -2.12 -23.63 21.06
CA HIS A 241 -3.20 -22.75 20.63
C HIS A 241 -3.88 -23.26 19.37
N THR A 242 -3.09 -23.64 18.38
CA THR A 242 -3.57 -24.14 17.08
C THR A 242 -4.39 -25.42 17.23
N VAL A 243 -3.90 -26.40 17.98
CA VAL A 243 -4.62 -27.66 18.24
C VAL A 243 -5.87 -27.44 19.09
N PHE A 244 -5.78 -26.62 20.13
CA PHE A 244 -6.93 -26.30 20.98
C PHE A 244 -8.05 -25.62 20.18
N LEU A 245 -7.71 -24.59 19.39
CA LEU A 245 -8.66 -23.89 18.53
C LEU A 245 -9.27 -24.82 17.48
N TYR A 246 -8.47 -25.68 16.84
CA TYR A 246 -8.97 -26.64 15.87
C TYR A 246 -10.11 -27.50 16.44
N HIS A 247 -9.94 -28.04 17.65
CA HIS A 247 -10.97 -28.86 18.29
C HIS A 247 -12.13 -28.03 18.88
N ALA A 248 -11.85 -26.87 19.47
CA ALA A 248 -12.87 -26.02 20.07
C ALA A 248 -13.79 -25.40 19.00
N ILE A 249 -13.24 -24.96 17.87
CA ILE A 249 -14.00 -24.49 16.70
C ILE A 249 -14.85 -25.64 16.14
N GLY A 250 -14.26 -26.84 16.00
CA GLY A 250 -15.00 -28.04 15.59
C GLY A 250 -16.15 -28.42 16.55
N ALA A 251 -16.07 -28.04 17.82
CA ALA A 251 -17.15 -28.19 18.80
C ALA A 251 -18.18 -27.03 18.79
N GLY A 252 -17.90 -25.94 18.07
CA GLY A 252 -18.79 -24.80 17.86
C GLY A 252 -18.41 -23.51 18.58
N MET A 253 -17.14 -23.34 18.98
CA MET A 253 -16.63 -22.09 19.53
C MET A 253 -16.67 -20.99 18.46
N ASP A 254 -17.27 -19.83 18.77
CA ASP A 254 -17.56 -18.78 17.78
C ASP A 254 -16.43 -17.75 17.67
N MET A 255 -15.73 -17.48 18.77
CA MET A 255 -14.70 -16.45 18.84
C MET A 255 -13.66 -16.77 19.91
N GLY A 256 -12.48 -16.17 19.86
CA GLY A 256 -11.45 -16.36 20.88
C GLY A 256 -10.59 -15.13 21.09
N ILE A 257 -10.21 -14.89 22.34
CA ILE A 257 -9.23 -13.84 22.69
C ILE A 257 -7.84 -14.42 22.47
N VAL A 258 -7.19 -13.95 21.41
CA VAL A 258 -5.96 -14.49 20.84
C VAL A 258 -5.02 -13.37 20.43
N ASN A 259 -3.73 -13.68 20.31
CA ASN A 259 -2.83 -12.89 19.48
C ASN A 259 -3.08 -13.28 18.02
N ALA A 260 -3.80 -12.42 17.28
CA ALA A 260 -4.26 -12.71 15.92
C ALA A 260 -3.14 -13.13 14.94
N GLY A 261 -1.90 -12.66 15.16
CA GLY A 261 -0.74 -13.02 14.34
C GLY A 261 -0.07 -14.36 14.68
N MET A 262 -0.49 -15.06 15.75
CA MET A 262 0.16 -16.29 16.25
C MET A 262 -0.66 -17.58 16.02
N VAL A 263 -1.79 -17.52 15.31
CA VAL A 263 -2.60 -18.71 15.01
C VAL A 263 -2.01 -19.43 13.79
N GLY A 264 -1.37 -20.58 14.02
CA GLY A 264 -0.78 -21.40 12.96
C GLY A 264 -1.79 -22.25 12.20
N VAL A 265 -1.38 -22.82 11.08
CA VAL A 265 -2.18 -23.80 10.32
C VAL A 265 -1.96 -25.18 10.93
N TYR A 266 -3.04 -25.87 11.31
CA TYR A 266 -2.99 -27.18 11.99
C TYR A 266 -2.20 -28.25 11.19
N ASP A 267 -2.28 -28.24 9.86
CA ASP A 267 -1.57 -29.19 8.99
C ASP A 267 -0.08 -28.86 8.77
N ASP A 268 0.33 -27.62 9.05
CA ASP A 268 1.73 -27.19 8.94
C ASP A 268 2.53 -27.52 10.22
N LEU A 269 1.85 -27.93 11.29
CA LEU A 269 2.52 -28.39 12.51
C LEU A 269 3.30 -29.68 12.23
N GLU A 270 4.55 -29.71 12.68
CA GLU A 270 5.40 -30.90 12.61
C GLU A 270 4.65 -32.10 13.20
N PRO A 271 4.54 -33.24 12.48
CA PRO A 271 3.63 -34.32 12.86
C PRO A 271 3.82 -34.84 14.29
N GLN A 272 5.07 -34.94 14.76
CA GLN A 272 5.36 -35.41 16.11
C GLN A 272 4.97 -34.39 17.19
N LEU A 273 5.22 -33.09 16.98
CA LEU A 273 4.78 -32.02 17.85
C LEU A 273 3.24 -31.95 17.90
N ARG A 274 2.59 -32.05 16.75
CA ARG A 274 1.12 -32.06 16.65
C ARG A 274 0.49 -33.18 17.47
N GLU A 275 0.97 -34.42 17.29
CA GLU A 275 0.49 -35.58 18.04
C GLU A 275 0.62 -35.38 19.56
N ARG A 276 1.79 -34.92 20.03
CA ARG A 276 2.03 -34.73 21.47
C ARG A 276 1.20 -33.60 22.07
N VAL A 277 0.93 -32.55 21.30
CA VAL A 277 0.04 -31.47 21.72
C VAL A 277 -1.42 -31.96 21.76
N GLU A 278 -1.87 -32.75 20.78
CA GLU A 278 -3.20 -33.37 20.81
C GLU A 278 -3.40 -34.29 22.02
N ASP A 279 -2.38 -35.08 22.36
CA ASP A 279 -2.41 -35.96 23.53
C ASP A 279 -2.69 -35.17 24.81
N VAL A 280 -2.10 -33.97 24.94
CA VAL A 280 -2.28 -33.06 26.08
C VAL A 280 -3.64 -32.37 26.05
N VAL A 281 -4.00 -31.75 24.92
CA VAL A 281 -5.24 -30.96 24.80
C VAL A 281 -6.50 -31.83 24.98
N LEU A 282 -6.47 -33.05 24.44
CA LEU A 282 -7.59 -33.98 24.46
C LEU A 282 -7.49 -35.04 25.56
N ASN A 283 -6.48 -34.95 26.43
CA ASN A 283 -6.25 -35.90 27.52
C ASN A 283 -6.31 -37.37 27.04
N ARG A 284 -5.67 -37.70 25.90
CA ARG A 284 -5.77 -39.03 25.26
C ARG A 284 -5.01 -40.12 26.03
N ARG A 285 -4.05 -39.72 26.88
CA ARG A 285 -3.15 -40.63 27.58
C ARG A 285 -2.62 -40.04 28.90
N PRO A 286 -2.29 -40.88 29.90
CA PRO A 286 -1.83 -40.40 31.21
C PRO A 286 -0.46 -39.69 31.20
N ASP A 287 0.44 -40.08 30.31
CA ASP A 287 1.82 -39.56 30.18
C ASP A 287 1.97 -38.43 29.15
N ALA A 288 0.86 -37.80 28.74
CA ALA A 288 0.84 -36.78 27.68
C ALA A 288 1.74 -35.57 27.99
N ALA A 289 1.66 -35.05 29.22
CA ALA A 289 2.43 -33.86 29.64
C ALA A 289 3.94 -34.13 29.65
N GLU A 290 4.37 -35.30 30.14
CA GLU A 290 5.77 -35.73 30.17
C GLU A 290 6.35 -35.82 28.74
N ARG A 291 5.58 -36.43 27.83
CA ARG A 291 5.98 -36.55 26.42
C ARG A 291 6.09 -35.20 25.73
N LEU A 292 5.19 -34.26 25.98
CA LEU A 292 5.30 -32.93 25.36
C LEU A 292 6.56 -32.18 25.85
N LEU A 293 6.92 -32.36 27.13
CA LEU A 293 8.15 -31.75 27.68
C LEU A 293 9.44 -32.28 27.02
N GLU A 294 9.51 -33.56 26.65
CA GLU A 294 10.69 -34.15 25.99
C GLU A 294 11.06 -33.47 24.66
N ILE A 295 10.07 -32.99 23.89
CA ILE A 295 10.31 -32.29 22.61
C ILE A 295 10.32 -30.78 22.75
N ALA A 296 9.82 -30.25 23.86
CA ALA A 296 9.82 -28.83 24.13
C ALA A 296 11.26 -28.27 24.23
N ASP A 297 12.23 -29.09 24.65
CA ASP A 297 13.64 -28.70 24.75
C ASP A 297 14.41 -28.79 23.42
N SER A 298 14.02 -29.67 22.49
CA SER A 298 14.63 -29.74 21.15
C SER A 298 14.17 -28.59 20.23
N ALA A 299 12.97 -28.06 20.46
CA ALA A 299 12.41 -26.94 19.71
C ALA A 299 13.09 -25.58 19.99
N LYS A 300 13.87 -25.45 21.09
CA LYS A 300 14.53 -24.19 21.48
C LYS A 300 15.80 -23.84 20.69
N GLY A 301 16.32 -24.74 19.83
CA GLY A 301 17.73 -24.69 19.39
C GLY A 301 18.06 -24.83 17.90
N ALA A 302 17.12 -24.70 16.96
CA ALA A 302 17.44 -24.91 15.55
C ALA A 302 18.13 -23.69 14.89
N ALA A 303 19.46 -23.67 14.88
CA ALA A 303 20.28 -22.85 13.99
C ALA A 303 20.14 -23.30 12.53
N LYS A 304 20.21 -22.36 11.58
CA LYS A 304 20.13 -22.60 10.13
C LYS A 304 21.25 -23.54 9.64
N ASP A 305 20.85 -24.72 9.20
CA ASP A 305 21.66 -25.66 8.43
C ASP A 305 21.49 -25.39 6.92
N ASP A 306 22.59 -25.18 6.21
CA ASP A 306 22.64 -24.94 4.76
C ASP A 306 22.42 -26.23 3.94
N SER A 307 22.36 -27.41 4.57
CA SER A 307 22.00 -28.69 3.91
C SER A 307 20.57 -28.71 3.35
N LYS A 308 19.70 -27.80 3.84
CA LYS A 308 18.29 -27.67 3.39
C LYS A 308 18.11 -27.02 2.01
N LYS A 309 19.15 -26.42 1.42
CA LYS A 309 19.04 -25.65 0.15
C LYS A 309 18.52 -26.45 -1.05
N LEU A 310 18.65 -27.79 -1.04
CA LEU A 310 18.24 -28.67 -2.14
C LEU A 310 17.13 -29.67 -1.76
N GLU A 311 16.59 -29.63 -0.53
CA GLU A 311 15.53 -30.55 -0.08
C GLU A 311 14.29 -30.51 -0.98
N TRP A 312 13.98 -29.34 -1.55
CA TRP A 312 12.86 -29.15 -2.48
C TRP A 312 12.99 -29.95 -3.79
N ARG A 313 14.19 -30.43 -4.14
CA ARG A 313 14.43 -31.31 -5.29
C ARG A 313 14.25 -32.79 -4.94
N GLY A 314 14.01 -33.13 -3.67
CA GLY A 314 13.99 -34.50 -3.16
C GLY A 314 15.38 -35.04 -2.85
N THR A 315 15.46 -36.30 -2.41
CA THR A 315 16.74 -37.01 -2.21
C THR A 315 17.04 -37.92 -3.41
N PRO A 316 18.28 -38.40 -3.60
CA PRO A 316 18.59 -39.40 -4.63
C PRO A 316 17.70 -40.66 -4.53
N GLU A 317 17.24 -41.00 -3.33
CA GLU A 317 16.37 -42.14 -3.05
C GLU A 317 14.86 -41.83 -3.26
N ALA A 318 14.48 -40.54 -3.24
CA ALA A 318 13.10 -40.07 -3.46
C ALA A 318 13.09 -38.70 -4.19
N PRO A 319 13.43 -38.67 -5.50
CA PRO A 319 13.50 -37.42 -6.25
C PRO A 319 12.10 -36.84 -6.48
N LYS A 320 11.97 -35.53 -6.35
CA LYS A 320 10.74 -34.81 -6.72
C LYS A 320 10.56 -34.79 -8.24
N THR A 321 9.31 -34.83 -8.69
CA THR A 321 9.00 -34.81 -10.12
C THR A 321 9.44 -33.50 -10.76
N VAL A 322 9.73 -33.50 -12.07
CA VAL A 322 10.14 -32.27 -12.78
C VAL A 322 9.08 -31.17 -12.67
N GLY A 323 7.79 -31.53 -12.68
CA GLY A 323 6.69 -30.60 -12.45
C GLY A 323 6.74 -29.95 -11.06
N GLU A 324 6.89 -30.73 -10.00
CA GLU A 324 7.04 -30.20 -8.63
C GLU A 324 8.27 -29.27 -8.50
N ARG A 325 9.39 -29.63 -9.15
CA ARG A 325 10.61 -28.80 -9.13
C ARG A 325 10.40 -27.49 -9.90
N LEU A 326 9.80 -27.53 -11.08
CA LEU A 326 9.48 -26.33 -11.87
C LEU A 326 8.51 -25.41 -11.11
N SER A 327 7.44 -25.94 -10.51
CA SER A 327 6.50 -25.15 -9.71
C SER A 327 7.19 -24.51 -8.50
N HIS A 328 8.03 -25.26 -7.77
CA HIS A 328 8.79 -24.70 -6.65
C HIS A 328 9.77 -23.61 -7.11
N ALA A 329 10.50 -23.83 -8.21
CA ALA A 329 11.43 -22.85 -8.76
C ALA A 329 10.72 -21.55 -9.16
N LEU A 330 9.53 -21.65 -9.76
CA LEU A 330 8.70 -20.50 -10.12
C LEU A 330 8.20 -19.75 -8.87
N VAL A 331 7.59 -20.46 -7.90
CA VAL A 331 7.05 -19.84 -6.67
C VAL A 331 8.15 -19.15 -5.85
N HIS A 332 9.36 -19.72 -5.80
CA HIS A 332 10.46 -19.16 -5.02
C HIS A 332 11.45 -18.30 -5.81
N GLY A 333 11.24 -18.12 -7.12
CA GLY A 333 12.10 -17.28 -7.97
C GLY A 333 13.53 -17.80 -8.16
N ILE A 334 13.71 -19.12 -8.18
CA ILE A 334 15.02 -19.81 -8.28
C ILE A 334 15.39 -20.05 -9.75
N THR A 335 16.55 -19.55 -10.18
CA THR A 335 17.03 -19.66 -11.58
C THR A 335 18.06 -20.76 -11.81
N ASP A 336 18.67 -21.30 -10.75
CA ASP A 336 19.90 -22.11 -10.84
C ASP A 336 19.76 -23.40 -11.67
N PHE A 337 18.55 -23.98 -11.76
CA PHE A 337 18.28 -25.25 -12.45
C PHE A 337 17.17 -25.15 -13.50
N ILE A 338 16.70 -23.93 -13.81
CA ILE A 338 15.47 -23.75 -14.60
C ILE A 338 15.62 -24.28 -16.02
N THR A 339 16.81 -24.15 -16.59
CA THR A 339 17.10 -24.62 -17.96
C THR A 339 17.10 -26.14 -18.01
N GLU A 340 17.78 -26.82 -17.08
CA GLU A 340 17.82 -28.28 -17.05
C GLU A 340 16.45 -28.89 -16.74
N ASP A 341 15.70 -28.33 -15.79
CA ASP A 341 14.36 -28.84 -15.45
C ASP A 341 13.35 -28.61 -16.59
N THR A 342 13.47 -27.49 -17.31
CA THR A 342 12.61 -27.22 -18.48
C THR A 342 12.92 -28.18 -19.63
N GLU A 343 14.20 -28.48 -19.87
CA GLU A 343 14.62 -29.49 -20.85
C GLU A 343 14.09 -30.88 -20.46
N GLU A 344 14.20 -31.28 -19.18
CA GLU A 344 13.68 -32.58 -18.74
C GLU A 344 12.15 -32.66 -18.94
N ALA A 345 11.40 -31.61 -18.64
CA ALA A 345 9.96 -31.55 -18.88
C ALA A 345 9.63 -31.63 -20.37
N TYR A 346 10.40 -30.95 -21.23
CA TYR A 346 10.29 -31.06 -22.69
C TYR A 346 10.51 -32.50 -23.18
N GLN A 347 11.57 -33.17 -22.73
CA GLN A 347 11.84 -34.56 -23.10
C GLN A 347 10.72 -35.51 -22.66
N GLN A 348 10.14 -35.30 -21.48
CA GLN A 348 9.04 -36.13 -20.98
C GLN A 348 7.74 -35.90 -21.76
N ILE A 349 7.34 -34.64 -21.95
CA ILE A 349 6.03 -34.28 -22.51
C ILE A 349 6.02 -34.42 -24.03
N VAL A 350 7.07 -33.96 -24.72
CA VAL A 350 7.11 -33.87 -26.18
C VAL A 350 7.72 -35.14 -26.79
N VAL A 351 8.96 -35.46 -26.40
CA VAL A 351 9.72 -36.54 -27.04
C VAL A 351 9.18 -37.92 -26.66
N ARG A 352 8.82 -38.13 -25.39
CA ARG A 352 8.30 -39.42 -24.90
C ARG A 352 6.77 -39.49 -24.90
N GLY A 353 6.10 -38.39 -24.56
CA GLY A 353 4.65 -38.30 -24.44
C GLY A 353 3.90 -37.99 -25.74
N GLY A 354 4.59 -37.56 -26.80
CA GLY A 354 3.97 -37.14 -28.06
C GLY A 354 3.16 -35.84 -27.97
N GLY A 355 3.39 -35.05 -26.91
CA GLY A 355 2.79 -33.72 -26.73
C GLY A 355 3.51 -32.64 -27.54
N ARG A 356 3.18 -31.37 -27.25
CA ARG A 356 3.73 -30.20 -27.92
C ARG A 356 4.70 -29.45 -27.01
N PRO A 357 5.73 -28.75 -27.54
CA PRO A 357 6.57 -27.86 -26.73
C PRO A 357 5.75 -26.86 -25.91
N LEU A 358 4.65 -26.37 -26.47
CA LEU A 358 3.70 -25.48 -25.79
C LEU A 358 3.08 -26.11 -24.53
N HIS A 359 2.89 -27.43 -24.47
CA HIS A 359 2.36 -28.12 -23.30
C HIS A 359 3.30 -28.09 -22.09
N VAL A 360 4.60 -27.84 -22.28
CA VAL A 360 5.53 -27.59 -21.16
C VAL A 360 5.22 -26.24 -20.50
N ILE A 361 4.84 -25.25 -21.31
CA ILE A 361 4.38 -23.95 -20.84
C ILE A 361 3.01 -24.10 -20.18
N GLU A 362 2.02 -24.60 -20.92
CA GLU A 362 0.62 -24.70 -20.48
C GLU A 362 0.38 -25.69 -19.33
N GLY A 363 1.31 -26.62 -19.11
CA GLY A 363 1.31 -27.56 -17.99
C GLY A 363 2.18 -27.07 -16.83
N PRO A 364 3.36 -27.68 -16.59
CA PRO A 364 4.10 -27.50 -15.34
C PRO A 364 4.54 -26.05 -15.07
N LEU A 365 4.86 -25.27 -16.10
CA LEU A 365 5.23 -23.86 -15.90
C LEU A 365 4.00 -23.01 -15.52
N MET A 366 2.87 -23.20 -16.20
CA MET A 366 1.63 -22.51 -15.86
C MET A 366 1.05 -22.95 -14.52
N ASP A 367 1.19 -24.21 -14.13
CA ASP A 367 0.78 -24.69 -12.81
C ASP A 367 1.54 -23.93 -11.71
N GLY A 368 2.85 -23.74 -11.87
CA GLY A 368 3.65 -22.90 -10.99
C GLY A 368 3.19 -21.45 -10.96
N MET A 369 2.89 -20.88 -12.13
CA MET A 369 2.43 -19.49 -12.24
C MET A 369 1.00 -19.27 -11.72
N ASN A 370 0.12 -20.27 -11.81
CA ASN A 370 -1.21 -20.24 -11.21
C ASN A 370 -1.10 -20.16 -9.68
N ILE A 371 -0.19 -20.94 -9.07
CA ILE A 371 0.10 -20.85 -7.63
C ILE A 371 0.61 -19.45 -7.26
N VAL A 372 1.51 -18.87 -8.05
CA VAL A 372 1.98 -17.48 -7.86
C VAL A 372 0.80 -16.49 -7.93
N GLY A 373 -0.09 -16.65 -8.91
CA GLY A 373 -1.28 -15.82 -9.07
C GLY A 373 -2.25 -15.94 -7.90
N ASP A 374 -2.52 -17.16 -7.42
CA ASP A 374 -3.40 -17.43 -6.28
C ASP A 374 -2.82 -16.86 -4.99
N LEU A 375 -1.51 -17.04 -4.75
CA LEU A 375 -0.83 -16.48 -3.58
C LEU A 375 -0.81 -14.94 -3.62
N PHE A 376 -0.58 -14.35 -4.79
CA PHE A 376 -0.61 -12.89 -4.96
C PHE A 376 -2.03 -12.33 -4.76
N GLY A 377 -3.04 -12.98 -5.35
CA GLY A 377 -4.46 -12.61 -5.16
C GLY A 377 -4.94 -12.77 -3.72
N ALA A 378 -4.39 -13.74 -2.98
CA ALA A 378 -4.68 -13.94 -1.56
C ALA A 378 -3.84 -13.05 -0.62
N GLY A 379 -2.99 -12.16 -1.14
CA GLY A 379 -2.11 -11.30 -0.34
C GLY A 379 -0.98 -12.03 0.39
N LYS A 380 -0.67 -13.28 -0.01
CA LYS A 380 0.40 -14.13 0.55
C LYS A 380 1.73 -14.02 -0.20
N MET A 381 1.71 -13.41 -1.39
CA MET A 381 2.87 -13.11 -2.20
C MET A 381 2.79 -11.66 -2.65
N PHE A 382 3.94 -11.00 -2.77
CA PHE A 382 4.02 -9.57 -3.10
C PHE A 382 4.74 -9.34 -4.40
N LEU A 383 4.60 -8.13 -4.95
CA LEU A 383 5.12 -7.80 -6.27
C LEU A 383 6.63 -8.11 -6.45
N PRO A 384 7.55 -7.86 -5.48
CA PRO A 384 8.95 -8.24 -5.63
C PRO A 384 9.16 -9.72 -5.94
N GLN A 385 8.34 -10.59 -5.33
CA GLN A 385 8.41 -12.03 -5.53
C GLN A 385 7.80 -12.42 -6.88
N VAL A 386 6.66 -11.84 -7.26
CA VAL A 386 6.02 -12.08 -8.56
C VAL A 386 6.96 -11.74 -9.71
N VAL A 387 7.70 -10.63 -9.62
CA VAL A 387 8.68 -10.25 -10.64
C VAL A 387 9.86 -11.24 -10.67
N LYS A 388 10.30 -11.78 -9.52
CA LYS A 388 11.31 -12.86 -9.47
C LYS A 388 10.80 -14.16 -10.11
N SER A 389 9.54 -14.53 -9.88
CA SER A 389 8.89 -15.68 -10.53
C SER A 389 8.81 -15.50 -12.04
N ALA A 390 8.46 -14.30 -12.51
CA ALA A 390 8.39 -13.97 -13.92
C ALA A 390 9.74 -14.15 -14.63
N ARG A 391 10.85 -13.78 -13.97
CA ARG A 391 12.20 -14.01 -14.48
C ARG A 391 12.48 -15.48 -14.72
N VAL A 392 12.12 -16.34 -13.76
CA VAL A 392 12.26 -17.81 -13.89
C VAL A 392 11.42 -18.31 -15.08
N MET A 393 10.18 -17.84 -15.20
CA MET A 393 9.28 -18.17 -16.31
C MET A 393 9.87 -17.77 -17.66
N LYS A 394 10.39 -16.54 -17.80
CA LYS A 394 11.01 -16.06 -19.05
C LYS A 394 12.23 -16.87 -19.44
N GLN A 395 13.09 -17.24 -18.49
CA GLN A 395 14.25 -18.08 -18.77
C GLN A 395 13.84 -19.49 -19.24
N ALA A 396 12.83 -20.09 -18.61
CA ALA A 396 12.26 -21.36 -19.05
C ALA A 396 11.69 -21.28 -20.48
N VAL A 397 10.87 -20.26 -20.75
CA VAL A 397 10.28 -20.05 -22.08
C VAL A 397 11.36 -19.78 -23.13
N ALA A 398 12.37 -18.96 -22.82
CA ALA A 398 13.48 -18.67 -23.73
C ALA A 398 14.23 -19.94 -24.14
N HIS A 399 14.35 -20.92 -23.24
CA HIS A 399 14.90 -22.24 -23.57
C HIS A 399 14.01 -23.03 -24.54
N LEU A 400 12.68 -22.89 -24.44
CA LEU A 400 11.70 -23.59 -25.29
C LEU A 400 11.47 -22.92 -26.66
N VAL A 401 11.78 -21.63 -26.82
CA VAL A 401 11.54 -20.87 -28.06
C VAL A 401 12.05 -21.59 -29.32
N PRO A 402 13.29 -22.10 -29.37
CA PRO A 402 13.78 -22.80 -30.57
C PRO A 402 12.93 -24.04 -30.94
N TYR A 403 12.41 -24.76 -29.95
CA TYR A 403 11.55 -25.92 -30.18
C TYR A 403 10.15 -25.52 -30.65
N ILE A 404 9.61 -24.42 -30.11
CA ILE A 404 8.29 -23.88 -30.48
C ILE A 404 8.33 -23.32 -31.90
N GLU A 405 9.39 -22.61 -32.28
CA GLU A 405 9.56 -22.08 -33.64
C GLU A 405 9.67 -23.19 -34.68
N GLU A 406 10.39 -24.27 -34.37
CA GLU A 406 10.50 -25.43 -35.25
C GLU A 406 9.15 -26.18 -35.36
N GLU A 407 8.41 -26.34 -34.27
CA GLU A 407 7.04 -26.90 -34.32
C GLU A 407 6.09 -26.00 -35.12
N LYS A 408 6.10 -24.68 -34.87
CA LYS A 408 5.28 -23.72 -35.63
C LYS A 408 5.59 -23.79 -37.11
N ARG A 409 6.86 -23.85 -37.51
CA ARG A 409 7.26 -24.04 -38.90
C ARG A 409 6.69 -25.33 -39.49
N GLN A 410 6.69 -26.43 -38.73
CA GLN A 410 6.12 -27.71 -39.16
C GLN A 410 4.58 -27.68 -39.24
N GLN A 411 3.92 -26.96 -38.34
CA GLN A 411 2.47 -26.80 -38.30
C GLN A 411 1.94 -25.81 -39.33
N GLU A 412 2.65 -24.72 -39.59
CA GLU A 412 2.39 -23.82 -40.72
C GLU A 412 2.57 -24.56 -42.05
N ALA A 413 3.59 -25.43 -42.15
CA ALA A 413 3.74 -26.34 -43.29
C ALA A 413 2.60 -27.38 -43.39
N ALA A 414 1.91 -27.68 -42.28
CA ALA A 414 0.77 -28.59 -42.20
C ALA A 414 -0.61 -27.88 -42.20
N GLY A 415 -0.65 -26.54 -42.23
CA GLY A 415 -1.88 -25.74 -42.26
C GLY A 415 -2.67 -25.65 -40.94
N LEU A 416 -2.03 -25.77 -39.77
CA LEU A 416 -2.67 -25.69 -38.44
C LEU A 416 -2.41 -24.34 -37.75
N ASP A 417 -3.43 -23.78 -37.08
CA ASP A 417 -3.39 -22.48 -36.39
C ASP A 417 -3.03 -22.64 -34.90
N VAL A 418 -2.21 -21.74 -34.31
CA VAL A 418 -1.74 -21.82 -32.91
C VAL A 418 -2.15 -20.55 -32.14
N THR A 419 -3.02 -20.68 -31.14
CA THR A 419 -3.63 -19.52 -30.42
C THR A 419 -3.17 -19.39 -28.97
N SER A 420 -2.80 -18.17 -28.54
CA SER A 420 -2.54 -17.79 -27.14
C SER A 420 -3.83 -17.37 -26.41
N LYS A 421 -3.79 -17.14 -25.07
CA LYS A 421 -4.95 -16.67 -24.28
C LYS A 421 -5.41 -15.25 -24.62
N GLY A 422 -4.61 -14.50 -25.37
CA GLY A 422 -4.90 -13.13 -25.80
C GLY A 422 -3.62 -12.30 -25.96
N LYS A 423 -3.63 -11.37 -26.90
CA LYS A 423 -2.51 -10.50 -27.24
C LYS A 423 -2.77 -9.04 -26.84
N ILE A 424 -1.81 -8.42 -26.16
CA ILE A 424 -1.91 -7.06 -25.61
C ILE A 424 -0.77 -6.20 -26.14
N VAL A 425 -1.09 -5.07 -26.75
CA VAL A 425 -0.09 -4.03 -27.08
C VAL A 425 -0.09 -2.99 -25.97
N ILE A 426 1.07 -2.72 -25.37
CA ILE A 426 1.21 -1.73 -24.30
C ILE A 426 2.26 -0.67 -24.65
N ALA A 427 1.96 0.59 -24.40
CA ALA A 427 2.84 1.72 -24.72
C ALA A 427 2.74 2.84 -23.68
N THR A 428 3.87 3.50 -23.40
CA THR A 428 3.83 4.83 -22.77
C THR A 428 3.59 5.85 -23.87
N VAL A 429 2.56 6.69 -23.67
CA VAL A 429 2.06 7.58 -24.71
C VAL A 429 3.10 8.62 -25.17
N LYS A 430 2.84 9.19 -26.34
CA LYS A 430 3.67 10.21 -26.97
C LYS A 430 4.07 11.33 -25.98
N GLY A 431 5.36 11.65 -25.98
CA GLY A 431 5.94 12.71 -25.14
C GLY A 431 6.15 12.37 -23.67
N ASP A 432 5.75 11.19 -23.19
CA ASP A 432 6.06 10.70 -21.85
C ASP A 432 7.16 9.62 -21.89
N VAL A 433 8.03 9.64 -20.88
CA VAL A 433 9.27 8.84 -20.83
C VAL A 433 9.28 7.81 -19.70
N HIS A 434 8.29 7.83 -18.82
CA HIS A 434 8.29 6.97 -17.63
C HIS A 434 7.62 5.63 -17.93
N ASP A 435 8.25 4.55 -17.52
CA ASP A 435 7.82 3.19 -17.88
C ASP A 435 7.89 2.16 -16.76
N ILE A 436 8.28 2.53 -15.54
CA ILE A 436 8.41 1.60 -14.41
C ILE A 436 7.09 0.84 -14.19
N GLY A 437 5.98 1.57 -14.00
CA GLY A 437 4.66 0.96 -13.82
C GLY A 437 4.20 0.14 -15.03
N LYS A 438 4.49 0.59 -16.27
CA LYS A 438 4.18 -0.14 -17.50
C LYS A 438 4.93 -1.48 -17.56
N ASN A 439 6.20 -1.49 -17.17
CA ASN A 439 7.03 -2.68 -17.20
C ASN A 439 6.57 -3.68 -16.13
N ILE A 440 6.17 -3.20 -14.95
CA ILE A 440 5.52 -4.02 -13.93
C ILE A 440 4.24 -4.68 -14.48
N VAL A 441 3.34 -3.91 -15.10
CA VAL A 441 2.10 -4.44 -15.72
C VAL A 441 2.43 -5.46 -16.81
N THR A 442 3.43 -5.19 -17.64
CA THR A 442 3.88 -6.10 -18.70
C THR A 442 4.29 -7.44 -18.12
N VAL A 443 5.11 -7.43 -17.07
CA VAL A 443 5.60 -8.63 -16.39
C VAL A 443 4.42 -9.40 -15.76
N VAL A 444 3.52 -8.72 -15.06
CA VAL A 444 2.36 -9.34 -14.40
C VAL A 444 1.39 -9.96 -15.41
N LEU A 445 1.16 -9.33 -16.56
CA LEU A 445 0.34 -9.90 -17.64
C LEU A 445 1.03 -11.12 -18.30
N GLN A 446 2.33 -11.05 -18.54
CA GLN A 446 3.12 -12.18 -19.06
C GLN A 446 3.08 -13.37 -18.09
N CYS A 447 3.12 -13.13 -16.78
CA CYS A 447 2.92 -14.17 -15.75
C CYS A 447 1.59 -14.91 -15.88
N ASN A 448 0.59 -14.31 -16.54
CA ASN A 448 -0.75 -14.86 -16.70
C ASN A 448 -1.03 -15.35 -18.12
N ASN A 449 0.02 -15.65 -18.89
CA ASN A 449 -0.01 -16.22 -20.25
C ASN A 449 -0.62 -15.29 -21.32
N PHE A 450 -0.57 -13.97 -21.10
CA PHE A 450 -0.85 -13.01 -22.16
C PHE A 450 0.40 -12.77 -23.00
N GLU A 451 0.24 -12.67 -24.32
CA GLU A 451 1.30 -12.20 -25.20
C GLU A 451 1.33 -10.67 -25.15
N VAL A 452 2.36 -10.10 -24.51
CA VAL A 452 2.45 -8.64 -24.33
C VAL A 452 3.55 -8.05 -25.21
N ILE A 453 3.15 -7.14 -26.09
CA ILE A 453 4.04 -6.38 -26.97
C ILE A 453 4.24 -4.99 -26.38
N ASN A 454 5.37 -4.81 -25.69
CA ASN A 454 5.77 -3.56 -25.07
C ASN A 454 6.47 -2.66 -26.10
N MET A 455 5.85 -1.55 -26.46
CA MET A 455 6.37 -0.62 -27.48
C MET A 455 7.37 0.41 -26.92
N GLY A 456 7.63 0.40 -25.61
CA GLY A 456 8.50 1.36 -24.96
C GLY A 456 7.81 2.68 -24.65
N VAL A 457 8.54 3.79 -24.81
CA VAL A 457 8.14 5.14 -24.38
C VAL A 457 8.10 6.13 -25.52
N MET A 458 7.40 7.25 -25.31
CA MET A 458 7.17 8.30 -26.31
C MET A 458 6.55 7.79 -27.61
N VAL A 459 5.69 6.77 -27.54
CA VAL A 459 5.17 6.09 -28.74
C VAL A 459 4.03 6.90 -29.38
N PRO A 460 4.13 7.31 -30.65
CA PRO A 460 3.06 8.03 -31.33
C PRO A 460 1.80 7.17 -31.52
N CYS A 461 0.61 7.81 -31.44
CA CYS A 461 -0.68 7.14 -31.62
C CYS A 461 -0.74 6.26 -32.90
N HIS A 462 -0.31 6.78 -34.04
CA HIS A 462 -0.35 6.06 -35.31
C HIS A 462 0.51 4.77 -35.29
N GLU A 463 1.63 4.76 -34.58
CA GLU A 463 2.47 3.56 -34.42
C GLU A 463 1.79 2.53 -33.51
N ILE A 464 1.17 2.98 -32.41
CA ILE A 464 0.42 2.11 -31.49
C ILE A 464 -0.69 1.38 -32.26
N LEU A 465 -1.48 2.13 -33.02
CA LEU A 465 -2.58 1.57 -33.80
C LEU A 465 -2.09 0.67 -34.95
N ALA A 466 -1.02 1.08 -35.65
CA ALA A 466 -0.42 0.27 -36.71
C ALA A 466 0.11 -1.07 -36.16
N ARG A 467 0.81 -1.05 -35.02
CA ARG A 467 1.31 -2.25 -34.36
C ARG A 467 0.18 -3.14 -33.87
N ALA A 468 -0.84 -2.58 -33.22
CA ALA A 468 -2.00 -3.35 -32.77
C ALA A 468 -2.73 -4.08 -33.92
N LYS A 469 -2.79 -3.47 -35.11
CA LYS A 469 -3.31 -4.13 -36.32
C LYS A 469 -2.39 -5.23 -36.83
N ALA A 470 -1.11 -4.93 -36.98
CA ALA A 470 -0.12 -5.85 -37.53
C ALA A 470 -0.03 -7.14 -36.71
N GLU A 471 -0.14 -7.01 -35.39
CA GLU A 471 0.01 -8.11 -34.45
C GLU A 471 -1.32 -8.83 -34.16
N GLY A 472 -2.45 -8.23 -34.54
CA GLY A 472 -3.78 -8.74 -34.20
C GLY A 472 -4.09 -8.64 -32.71
N ALA A 473 -3.75 -7.52 -32.08
CA ALA A 473 -3.95 -7.32 -30.65
C ALA A 473 -5.43 -7.36 -30.25
N ASP A 474 -5.71 -8.04 -29.13
CA ASP A 474 -7.03 -8.13 -28.52
C ASP A 474 -7.30 -6.97 -27.55
N ILE A 475 -6.26 -6.39 -26.95
CA ILE A 475 -6.33 -5.25 -26.02
C ILE A 475 -5.19 -4.26 -26.31
N ILE A 476 -5.45 -2.95 -26.16
CA ILE A 476 -4.44 -1.89 -26.14
C ILE A 476 -4.34 -1.32 -24.73
N GLY A 477 -3.14 -1.19 -24.16
CA GLY A 477 -2.87 -0.54 -22.89
C GLY A 477 -2.02 0.73 -23.04
N LEU A 478 -2.45 1.82 -22.40
CA LEU A 478 -1.74 3.10 -22.40
C LEU A 478 -1.25 3.47 -21.00
N SER A 479 -0.01 3.95 -20.93
CA SER A 479 0.63 4.44 -19.70
C SER A 479 1.00 5.92 -19.78
N GLY A 480 0.84 6.66 -18.68
CA GLY A 480 1.24 8.08 -18.57
C GLY A 480 1.47 8.53 -17.12
N LEU A 481 2.50 9.34 -16.90
CA LEU A 481 2.91 9.91 -15.61
C LEU A 481 2.56 11.39 -15.48
N ILE A 482 2.68 12.19 -16.54
CA ILE A 482 2.45 13.64 -16.48
C ILE A 482 1.07 14.03 -16.98
N THR A 483 0.60 15.24 -16.64
CA THR A 483 -0.76 15.67 -16.99
C THR A 483 -1.03 15.79 -18.49
N PRO A 484 -0.07 16.19 -19.36
CA PRO A 484 -0.27 16.20 -20.82
C PRO A 484 -0.54 14.79 -21.40
N SER A 485 -0.07 13.74 -20.74
CA SER A 485 -0.27 12.35 -21.18
C SER A 485 -1.75 11.95 -21.21
N LEU A 486 -2.58 12.57 -20.37
CA LEU A 486 -4.04 12.35 -20.35
C LEU A 486 -4.73 12.82 -21.62
N GLU A 487 -4.23 13.87 -22.26
CA GLU A 487 -4.76 14.34 -23.55
C GLU A 487 -4.36 13.41 -24.69
N GLU A 488 -3.13 12.93 -24.68
CA GLU A 488 -2.67 11.94 -25.67
C GLU A 488 -3.49 10.64 -25.56
N MET A 489 -3.87 10.21 -24.36
CA MET A 489 -4.78 9.07 -24.18
C MET A 489 -6.19 9.34 -24.73
N GLN A 490 -6.74 10.54 -24.54
CA GLN A 490 -8.00 10.95 -25.17
C GLN A 490 -7.90 10.99 -26.69
N TYR A 491 -6.76 11.45 -27.21
CA TYR A 491 -6.49 11.48 -28.64
C TYR A 491 -6.43 10.06 -29.22
N VAL A 492 -5.71 9.13 -28.58
CA VAL A 492 -5.67 7.72 -28.99
C VAL A 492 -7.07 7.10 -29.01
N ALA A 493 -7.88 7.32 -27.96
CA ALA A 493 -9.27 6.83 -27.93
C ALA A 493 -10.09 7.38 -29.11
N GLY A 494 -9.97 8.67 -29.41
CA GLY A 494 -10.64 9.29 -30.54
C GLY A 494 -10.17 8.78 -31.91
N GLU A 495 -8.88 8.47 -32.07
CA GLU A 495 -8.35 7.87 -33.30
C GLU A 495 -8.76 6.40 -33.45
N MET A 496 -8.87 5.64 -32.35
CA MET A 496 -9.44 4.29 -32.36
C MET A 496 -10.89 4.29 -32.82
N ASP A 497 -11.69 5.29 -32.45
CA ASP A 497 -13.10 5.40 -32.89
C ASP A 497 -13.25 5.73 -34.38
N LYS A 498 -12.34 6.54 -34.91
CA LYS A 498 -12.33 6.89 -36.35
C LYS A 498 -11.93 5.73 -37.24
N ASP A 499 -11.26 4.73 -36.68
CA ASP A 499 -10.71 3.61 -37.42
C ASP A 499 -11.62 2.37 -37.32
N ASP A 500 -12.17 1.98 -38.46
CA ASP A 500 -13.15 0.89 -38.57
C ASP A 500 -12.67 -0.42 -37.95
N TYR A 501 -11.36 -0.70 -37.99
CA TYR A 501 -10.81 -1.94 -37.42
C TYR A 501 -11.07 -2.04 -35.92
N PHE A 502 -10.77 -0.98 -35.17
CA PHE A 502 -10.93 -0.96 -33.72
C PHE A 502 -12.39 -0.82 -33.33
N ARG A 503 -13.12 0.09 -34.00
CA ARG A 503 -14.55 0.32 -33.74
C ARG A 503 -15.41 -0.92 -33.97
N ILE A 504 -15.21 -1.65 -35.07
CA ILE A 504 -16.00 -2.86 -35.38
C ILE A 504 -15.64 -4.01 -34.44
N LYS A 505 -14.34 -4.22 -34.18
CA LYS A 505 -13.89 -5.28 -33.26
C LYS A 505 -14.12 -4.97 -31.79
N LYS A 506 -14.41 -3.69 -31.46
CA LYS A 506 -14.54 -3.18 -30.09
C LYS A 506 -13.37 -3.61 -29.20
N ILE A 507 -12.15 -3.44 -29.73
CA ILE A 507 -10.90 -3.76 -29.02
C ILE A 507 -10.84 -2.90 -27.75
N PRO A 508 -10.76 -3.49 -26.54
CA PRO A 508 -10.67 -2.72 -25.30
C PRO A 508 -9.42 -1.86 -25.20
N LEU A 509 -9.58 -0.69 -24.61
CA LEU A 509 -8.52 0.27 -24.28
C LEU A 509 -8.34 0.35 -22.76
N LEU A 510 -7.19 -0.09 -22.25
CA LEU A 510 -6.81 0.03 -20.84
C LEU A 510 -6.04 1.33 -20.61
N ILE A 511 -6.42 2.08 -19.57
CA ILE A 511 -5.81 3.35 -19.17
C ILE A 511 -5.19 3.20 -17.78
N GLY A 512 -3.90 3.51 -17.64
CA GLY A 512 -3.19 3.46 -16.36
C GLY A 512 -2.00 4.43 -16.28
N GLY A 513 -1.45 4.58 -15.07
CA GLY A 513 -0.34 5.50 -14.77
C GLY A 513 -0.70 6.59 -13.75
N ALA A 514 0.28 7.31 -13.22
CA ALA A 514 0.12 8.11 -12.00
C ALA A 514 -0.91 9.26 -12.10
N THR A 515 -1.05 9.88 -13.28
CA THR A 515 -2.05 10.94 -13.52
C THR A 515 -3.42 10.40 -13.90
N CYS A 516 -3.53 9.10 -14.19
CA CYS A 516 -4.79 8.49 -14.59
C CYS A 516 -5.70 8.30 -13.39
N SER A 517 -7.01 8.42 -13.62
CA SER A 517 -8.01 8.15 -12.59
C SER A 517 -9.30 7.63 -13.20
N ARG A 518 -10.09 6.93 -12.37
CA ARG A 518 -11.43 6.48 -12.72
C ARG A 518 -12.33 7.62 -13.19
N VAL A 519 -12.28 8.77 -12.50
CA VAL A 519 -13.09 9.95 -12.83
C VAL A 519 -12.68 10.53 -14.18
N HIS A 520 -11.38 10.76 -14.41
CA HIS A 520 -10.91 11.32 -15.67
C HIS A 520 -11.23 10.39 -16.85
N THR A 521 -11.00 9.10 -16.69
CA THR A 521 -11.29 8.09 -17.72
C THR A 521 -12.78 8.08 -18.08
N ALA A 522 -13.67 8.01 -17.09
CA ALA A 522 -15.11 7.97 -17.33
C ALA A 522 -15.68 9.24 -17.98
N VAL A 523 -15.12 10.42 -17.65
CA VAL A 523 -15.64 11.73 -18.06
C VAL A 523 -15.01 12.23 -19.37
N LYS A 524 -13.73 11.94 -19.63
CA LYS A 524 -12.96 12.56 -20.71
C LYS A 524 -12.47 11.59 -21.79
N ILE A 525 -12.09 10.36 -21.41
CA ILE A 525 -11.52 9.37 -22.35
C ILE A 525 -12.60 8.45 -22.91
N ALA A 526 -13.35 7.77 -22.04
CA ALA A 526 -14.36 6.79 -22.43
C ALA A 526 -15.40 7.33 -23.45
N PRO A 527 -15.87 8.59 -23.35
CA PRO A 527 -16.81 9.13 -24.35
C PRO A 527 -16.23 9.34 -25.76
N LYS A 528 -14.91 9.16 -25.95
CA LYS A 528 -14.23 9.35 -27.25
C LYS A 528 -14.18 8.07 -28.09
N TYR A 529 -14.61 6.93 -27.56
CA TYR A 529 -14.53 5.63 -28.23
C TYR A 529 -15.75 4.77 -27.93
N ASP A 530 -16.38 4.18 -28.96
CA ASP A 530 -17.55 3.29 -28.83
C ASP A 530 -17.20 1.88 -28.30
N GLY A 531 -15.92 1.54 -28.24
CA GLY A 531 -15.44 0.31 -27.62
C GLY A 531 -15.17 0.47 -26.10
N PRO A 532 -14.86 -0.63 -25.39
CA PRO A 532 -14.58 -0.58 -23.96
C PRO A 532 -13.35 0.27 -23.63
N VAL A 533 -13.49 1.22 -22.70
CA VAL A 533 -12.37 1.97 -22.12
C VAL A 533 -12.37 1.72 -20.62
N VAL A 534 -11.28 1.17 -20.09
CA VAL A 534 -11.21 0.72 -18.69
C VAL A 534 -10.01 1.35 -17.98
N TYR A 535 -10.27 2.07 -16.90
CA TYR A 535 -9.23 2.50 -15.96
C TYR A 535 -8.76 1.32 -15.11
N VAL A 536 -7.44 1.09 -15.09
CA VAL A 536 -6.80 0.07 -14.26
C VAL A 536 -5.85 0.76 -13.28
N PRO A 537 -6.11 0.70 -11.96
CA PRO A 537 -5.36 1.48 -10.97
C PRO A 537 -3.94 0.96 -10.72
N ASP A 538 -3.72 -0.34 -10.84
CA ASP A 538 -2.47 -0.99 -10.47
C ASP A 538 -2.25 -2.28 -11.30
N ALA A 539 -1.05 -2.84 -11.23
CA ALA A 539 -0.69 -4.04 -11.98
C ALA A 539 -1.47 -5.28 -11.53
N SER A 540 -1.83 -5.39 -10.25
CA SER A 540 -2.56 -6.55 -9.73
C SER A 540 -3.92 -6.72 -10.39
N ARG A 541 -4.62 -5.60 -10.61
CA ARG A 541 -5.94 -5.59 -11.25
C ARG A 541 -5.88 -5.73 -12.76
N SER A 542 -4.72 -5.53 -13.39
CA SER A 542 -4.60 -5.63 -14.85
C SER A 542 -4.94 -7.03 -15.37
N VAL A 543 -4.63 -8.08 -14.59
CA VAL A 543 -4.89 -9.49 -14.94
C VAL A 543 -6.38 -9.78 -14.95
N SER A 544 -7.07 -9.49 -13.84
CA SER A 544 -8.50 -9.78 -13.70
C SER A 544 -9.34 -9.00 -14.71
N VAL A 545 -8.93 -7.76 -15.01
CA VAL A 545 -9.55 -6.94 -16.07
C VAL A 545 -9.33 -7.57 -17.45
N ALA A 546 -8.10 -7.93 -17.80
CA ALA A 546 -7.80 -8.55 -19.09
C ALA A 546 -8.54 -9.89 -19.28
N GLN A 547 -8.57 -10.74 -18.26
CA GLN A 547 -9.30 -12.01 -18.27
C GLN A 547 -10.81 -11.80 -18.42
N SER A 548 -11.39 -10.83 -17.70
CA SER A 548 -12.82 -10.50 -17.82
C SER A 548 -13.18 -9.99 -19.21
N LEU A 549 -12.29 -9.23 -19.85
CA LEU A 549 -12.50 -8.66 -21.19
C LEU A 549 -12.37 -9.68 -22.34
N LEU A 550 -11.65 -10.78 -22.13
CA LEU A 550 -11.47 -11.85 -23.13
C LEU A 550 -12.27 -13.12 -22.82
N GLY A 551 -12.84 -13.24 -21.62
CA GLY A 551 -13.59 -14.42 -21.18
C GLY A 551 -15.10 -14.39 -21.49
N GLU A 552 -15.79 -15.47 -21.10
CA GLU A 552 -17.23 -15.66 -21.35
C GLU A 552 -18.12 -14.64 -20.60
N GLY A 553 -17.63 -14.07 -19.49
CA GLY A 553 -18.30 -13.05 -18.69
C GLY A 553 -18.17 -11.60 -19.20
N LYS A 554 -17.57 -11.39 -20.38
CA LYS A 554 -17.26 -10.05 -20.92
C LYS A 554 -18.45 -9.09 -20.89
N GLN A 555 -19.63 -9.51 -21.34
CA GLN A 555 -20.78 -8.61 -21.44
C GLN A 555 -21.24 -8.13 -20.05
N ALA A 556 -21.31 -9.02 -19.07
CA ALA A 556 -21.70 -8.66 -17.70
C ALA A 556 -20.73 -7.65 -17.08
N TYR A 557 -19.42 -7.85 -17.30
CA TYR A 557 -18.38 -6.92 -16.86
C TYR A 557 -18.54 -5.54 -17.51
N LEU A 558 -18.81 -5.48 -18.82
CA LEU A 558 -19.02 -4.22 -19.54
C LEU A 558 -20.29 -3.50 -19.08
N ASP A 559 -21.36 -4.24 -18.78
CA ASP A 559 -22.61 -3.66 -18.28
C ASP A 559 -22.39 -3.03 -16.88
N GLU A 560 -21.69 -3.73 -15.99
CA GLU A 560 -21.32 -3.20 -14.66
C GLU A 560 -20.45 -1.94 -14.79
N LEU A 561 -19.43 -1.98 -15.66
CA LEU A 561 -18.56 -0.84 -15.92
C LEU A 561 -19.33 0.37 -16.47
N SER A 562 -20.30 0.14 -17.36
CA SER A 562 -21.12 1.21 -17.92
C SER A 562 -21.96 1.89 -16.84
N VAL A 563 -22.64 1.11 -15.99
CA VAL A 563 -23.42 1.63 -14.86
C VAL A 563 -22.52 2.43 -13.91
N ASP A 564 -21.32 1.92 -13.63
CA ASP A 564 -20.35 2.57 -12.80
C ASP A 564 -19.90 3.93 -13.36
N TYR A 565 -19.57 3.97 -14.65
CA TYR A 565 -19.10 5.19 -15.33
C TYR A 565 -20.22 6.21 -15.50
N ASP A 566 -21.46 5.78 -15.73
CA ASP A 566 -22.63 6.65 -15.75
C ASP A 566 -22.90 7.28 -14.39
N LYS A 567 -22.75 6.51 -13.31
CA LYS A 567 -22.82 7.04 -11.94
C LYS A 567 -21.73 8.07 -11.69
N VAL A 568 -20.48 7.79 -12.06
CA VAL A 568 -19.35 8.73 -11.91
C VAL A 568 -19.58 10.00 -12.71
N ARG A 569 -20.01 9.90 -13.98
CA ARG A 569 -20.35 11.05 -14.82
C ARG A 569 -21.47 11.88 -14.22
N THR A 570 -22.53 11.24 -13.73
CA THR A 570 -23.67 11.90 -13.10
C THR A 570 -23.26 12.61 -11.81
N GLN A 571 -22.47 11.96 -10.95
CA GLN A 571 -21.94 12.58 -9.72
C GLN A 571 -21.02 13.76 -10.03
N HIS A 572 -20.16 13.63 -11.05
CA HIS A 572 -19.31 14.72 -11.50
C HIS A 572 -20.11 15.89 -12.08
N ALA A 573 -21.15 15.62 -12.87
CA ALA A 573 -22.03 16.65 -13.41
C ALA A 573 -22.86 17.35 -12.32
N ASN A 574 -23.24 16.63 -11.26
CA ASN A 574 -24.01 17.14 -10.13
C ASN A 574 -23.15 17.84 -9.06
N LYS A 575 -21.82 17.82 -9.16
CA LYS A 575 -20.95 18.59 -8.26
C LYS A 575 -21.30 20.07 -8.40
N LYS A 576 -21.66 20.71 -7.29
CA LYS A 576 -21.79 22.17 -7.24
C LYS A 576 -20.45 22.75 -7.66
N LYS A 577 -20.44 23.56 -8.73
CA LYS A 577 -19.26 24.32 -9.13
C LYS A 577 -18.81 25.16 -7.94
N THR A 578 -17.56 25.01 -7.54
CA THR A 578 -16.96 25.87 -6.52
C THR A 578 -16.95 27.29 -7.11
N PRO A 579 -17.59 28.27 -6.46
CA PRO A 579 -17.56 29.63 -6.96
C PRO A 579 -16.12 30.13 -7.02
N LEU A 580 -15.79 30.73 -8.16
CA LEU A 580 -14.50 31.36 -8.39
C LEU A 580 -14.65 32.89 -8.23
N TRP A 581 -13.72 33.51 -7.52
CA TRP A 581 -13.53 34.95 -7.54
C TRP A 581 -12.88 35.39 -8.84
N THR A 582 -13.11 36.65 -9.24
CA THR A 582 -12.37 37.23 -10.35
C THR A 582 -10.88 37.29 -10.01
N LEU A 583 -10.02 37.28 -11.02
CA LEU A 583 -8.58 37.38 -10.81
C LEU A 583 -8.20 38.64 -10.02
N GLU A 584 -8.86 39.77 -10.28
CA GLU A 584 -8.68 41.02 -9.55
C GLU A 584 -9.00 40.87 -8.05
N GLN A 585 -10.14 40.24 -7.71
CA GLN A 585 -10.51 39.96 -6.33
C GLN A 585 -9.50 39.01 -5.65
N ALA A 586 -9.06 37.97 -6.36
CA ALA A 586 -8.05 37.04 -5.84
C ALA A 586 -6.71 37.75 -5.59
N ARG A 587 -6.26 38.62 -6.50
CA ARG A 587 -5.04 39.44 -6.34
C ARG A 587 -5.13 40.40 -5.16
N ALA A 588 -6.30 41.02 -4.95
CA ALA A 588 -6.54 41.89 -3.79
C ALA A 588 -6.48 41.13 -2.45
N ASN A 589 -6.72 39.82 -2.46
CA ASN A 589 -6.62 38.93 -1.30
C ASN A 589 -5.31 38.09 -1.30
N ALA A 590 -4.23 38.60 -1.89
CA ALA A 590 -2.93 37.93 -1.90
C ALA A 590 -2.40 37.68 -0.48
N ALA A 591 -1.51 36.68 -0.33
CA ALA A 591 -0.81 36.51 0.94
C ALA A 591 0.11 37.71 1.21
N VAL A 592 0.08 38.19 2.46
CA VAL A 592 0.96 39.25 2.94
C VAL A 592 2.00 38.58 3.84
N VAL A 593 3.27 38.67 3.43
CA VAL A 593 4.40 38.12 4.18
C VAL A 593 5.27 39.25 4.70
N SER A 594 5.81 39.12 5.91
CA SER A 594 6.69 40.13 6.50
C SER A 594 8.00 39.50 6.94
N HIS A 595 8.90 39.29 5.99
CA HIS A 595 10.25 38.79 6.24
C HIS A 595 11.28 39.55 5.42
N ALA A 596 12.41 39.87 6.03
CA ALA A 596 13.52 40.52 5.33
C ALA A 596 14.29 39.46 4.51
N PRO A 597 14.44 39.62 3.19
CA PRO A 597 15.19 38.67 2.38
C PRO A 597 16.65 38.54 2.80
N VAL A 598 17.16 37.31 2.74
CA VAL A 598 18.59 37.03 2.92
C VAL A 598 19.29 37.06 1.57
N VAL A 599 20.38 37.82 1.47
CA VAL A 599 21.19 37.91 0.25
C VAL A 599 21.98 36.61 0.06
N PRO A 600 21.89 35.93 -1.10
CA PRO A 600 22.70 34.76 -1.41
C PRO A 600 24.19 35.05 -1.31
N ARG A 601 24.94 34.13 -0.67
CA ARG A 601 26.42 34.17 -0.64
C ARG A 601 27.04 34.06 -2.02
N THR A 602 26.35 33.44 -2.98
CA THR A 602 26.73 33.51 -4.39
C THR A 602 25.53 33.62 -5.31
N LEU A 603 25.57 34.63 -6.17
CA LEU A 603 24.65 34.79 -7.29
C LEU A 603 25.19 34.14 -8.57
N GLY A 604 24.27 33.86 -9.48
CA GLY A 604 24.54 33.32 -10.81
C GLY A 604 24.46 31.80 -10.87
N ARG A 605 24.72 31.30 -12.08
CA ARG A 605 24.64 29.88 -12.45
C ARG A 605 25.84 29.10 -11.94
N ARG A 606 25.61 27.91 -11.38
CA ARG A 606 26.62 26.95 -10.93
C ARG A 606 26.30 25.54 -11.43
N VAL A 607 27.29 24.88 -12.01
CA VAL A 607 27.17 23.53 -12.60
C VAL A 607 27.95 22.53 -11.75
N PHE A 608 27.34 21.38 -11.51
CA PHE A 608 27.90 20.25 -10.80
C PHE A 608 27.89 19.03 -11.73
N LYS A 609 29.07 18.58 -12.16
CA LYS A 609 29.20 17.40 -13.04
C LYS A 609 29.83 16.24 -12.28
N ASN A 610 29.33 15.04 -12.51
CA ASN A 610 29.77 13.82 -11.85
C ASN A 610 29.75 13.95 -10.32
N PHE A 611 28.63 14.43 -9.79
CA PHE A 611 28.42 14.52 -8.36
C PHE A 611 28.49 13.12 -7.73
N ASP A 612 29.07 13.02 -6.53
CA ASP A 612 29.30 11.72 -5.90
C ASP A 612 27.98 11.03 -5.56
N LEU A 613 27.76 9.87 -6.17
CA LEU A 613 26.57 9.05 -5.92
C LEU A 613 26.52 8.57 -4.46
N ALA A 614 27.67 8.38 -3.81
CA ALA A 614 27.71 7.99 -2.40
C ALA A 614 27.27 9.14 -1.46
N GLU A 615 27.50 10.39 -1.84
CA GLU A 615 26.97 11.56 -1.12
C GLU A 615 25.45 11.66 -1.34
N ILE A 616 24.99 11.53 -2.58
CA ILE A 616 23.56 11.57 -2.92
C ILE A 616 22.79 10.45 -2.20
N ALA A 617 23.33 9.23 -2.15
CA ALA A 617 22.67 8.06 -1.55
C ALA A 617 22.27 8.24 -0.07
N GLN A 618 22.91 9.17 0.65
CA GLN A 618 22.59 9.48 2.05
C GLN A 618 21.25 10.22 2.22
N TYR A 619 20.73 10.82 1.14
CA TYR A 619 19.50 11.60 1.11
C TYR A 619 18.30 10.81 0.55
N ILE A 620 18.43 9.50 0.35
CA ILE A 620 17.36 8.69 -0.23
C ILE A 620 16.17 8.61 0.75
N ASP A 621 14.99 8.99 0.24
CA ASP A 621 13.71 8.58 0.81
C ASP A 621 13.29 7.22 0.24
N TRP A 622 13.31 6.21 1.12
CA TRP A 622 12.92 4.83 0.79
C TRP A 622 11.40 4.61 0.77
N GLY A 623 10.59 5.53 1.29
CA GLY A 623 9.13 5.39 1.28
C GLY A 623 8.57 5.14 -0.13
N PRO A 624 8.82 6.04 -1.11
CA PRO A 624 8.34 5.83 -2.47
C PRO A 624 9.04 4.68 -3.22
N PHE A 625 10.22 4.22 -2.75
CA PHE A 625 10.82 2.99 -3.27
C PHE A 625 9.93 1.77 -2.97
N PHE A 626 9.40 1.64 -1.75
CA PHE A 626 8.47 0.55 -1.41
C PHE A 626 7.14 0.66 -2.15
N GLN A 627 6.62 1.88 -2.35
CA GLN A 627 5.41 2.11 -3.16
C GLN A 627 5.60 1.65 -4.61
N THR A 628 6.79 1.85 -5.19
CA THR A 628 7.11 1.34 -6.55
C THR A 628 7.02 -0.18 -6.61
N TRP A 629 7.32 -0.85 -5.51
CA TRP A 629 7.21 -2.30 -5.34
C TRP A 629 5.85 -2.75 -4.79
N ASP A 630 4.84 -1.88 -4.78
CA ASP A 630 3.49 -2.16 -4.28
C ASP A 630 3.48 -2.70 -2.84
N LEU A 631 4.44 -2.24 -2.02
CA LEU A 631 4.54 -2.53 -0.60
C LEU A 631 4.08 -1.30 0.18
N ALA A 632 2.90 -1.39 0.80
CA ALA A 632 2.32 -0.32 1.58
C ALA A 632 2.93 -0.24 2.98
N GLY A 633 3.24 0.97 3.43
CA GLY A 633 3.73 1.24 4.78
C GLY A 633 4.79 2.34 4.82
N PRO A 634 4.89 3.12 5.91
CA PRO A 634 5.92 4.16 6.04
C PRO A 634 7.29 3.54 6.33
N TYR A 635 8.35 4.02 5.68
CA TYR A 635 9.72 3.67 6.04
C TYR A 635 10.19 4.50 7.26
N PRO A 636 10.92 3.91 8.25
CA PRO A 636 11.41 2.53 8.29
C PRO A 636 10.43 1.49 8.87
N ALA A 637 9.26 1.89 9.37
CA ALA A 637 8.30 0.98 10.02
C ALA A 637 7.87 -0.22 9.16
N ILE A 638 7.79 -0.04 7.84
CA ILE A 638 7.50 -1.12 6.88
C ILE A 638 8.49 -2.30 6.96
N LEU A 639 9.71 -2.07 7.46
CA LEU A 639 10.69 -3.14 7.65
C LEU A 639 10.32 -4.09 8.77
N ASP A 640 9.55 -3.63 9.75
CA ASP A 640 9.11 -4.40 10.91
C ASP A 640 7.64 -4.84 10.79
N ASP A 641 7.01 -4.54 9.65
CA ASP A 641 5.66 -4.99 9.32
C ASP A 641 5.56 -6.52 9.35
N GLU A 642 4.51 -7.05 9.97
CA GLU A 642 4.37 -8.49 10.19
C GLU A 642 3.96 -9.26 8.92
N VAL A 643 3.36 -8.57 7.95
CA VAL A 643 2.87 -9.15 6.69
C VAL A 643 3.91 -8.95 5.58
N VAL A 644 4.28 -7.70 5.30
CA VAL A 644 5.22 -7.35 4.22
C VAL A 644 6.66 -7.20 4.69
N GLY A 645 6.94 -7.06 5.99
CA GLY A 645 8.27 -6.65 6.46
C GLY A 645 9.40 -7.61 6.13
N VAL A 646 9.12 -8.92 6.03
CA VAL A 646 10.10 -9.90 5.52
C VAL A 646 10.50 -9.57 4.08
N GLU A 647 9.52 -9.31 3.21
CA GLU A 647 9.80 -8.97 1.81
C GLU A 647 10.33 -7.54 1.66
N ALA A 648 9.88 -6.60 2.48
CA ALA A 648 10.41 -5.24 2.55
C ALA A 648 11.91 -5.24 2.91
N ARG A 649 12.31 -6.03 3.92
CA ARG A 649 13.73 -6.21 4.28
C ARG A 649 14.53 -6.86 3.15
N LYS A 650 13.98 -7.87 2.47
CA LYS A 650 14.65 -8.55 1.34
C LYS A 650 14.85 -7.61 0.16
N VAL A 651 13.79 -6.94 -0.30
CA VAL A 651 13.87 -6.03 -1.45
C VAL A 651 14.75 -4.82 -1.13
N LEU A 652 14.76 -4.33 0.11
CA LEU A 652 15.70 -3.28 0.54
C LEU A 652 17.14 -3.79 0.56
N ALA A 653 17.40 -5.02 1.00
CA ALA A 653 18.73 -5.61 0.96
C ALA A 653 19.23 -5.74 -0.48
N ASP A 654 18.39 -6.25 -1.39
CA ASP A 654 18.68 -6.32 -2.82
C ASP A 654 18.93 -4.93 -3.41
N ALA A 655 18.14 -3.92 -3.02
CA ALA A 655 18.31 -2.54 -3.43
C ALA A 655 19.64 -1.94 -2.95
N LYS A 656 20.01 -2.16 -1.68
CA LYS A 656 21.30 -1.70 -1.14
C LYS A 656 22.49 -2.35 -1.84
N LEU A 657 22.39 -3.65 -2.16
CA LEU A 657 23.41 -4.36 -2.93
C LEU A 657 23.51 -3.83 -4.37
N MET A 658 22.38 -3.57 -5.02
CA MET A 658 22.35 -2.96 -6.36
C MET A 658 22.91 -1.53 -6.32
N LEU A 659 22.52 -0.73 -5.34
CA LEU A 659 23.01 0.64 -5.14
C LEU A 659 24.53 0.67 -4.96
N GLN A 660 25.09 -0.25 -4.17
CA GLN A 660 26.53 -0.39 -4.03
C GLN A 660 27.21 -0.67 -5.38
N LYS A 661 26.65 -1.58 -6.20
CA LYS A 661 27.17 -1.85 -7.55
C LYS A 661 27.06 -0.65 -8.49
N ILE A 662 25.98 0.13 -8.40
CA ILE A 662 25.78 1.36 -9.17
C ILE A 662 26.89 2.37 -8.83
N ILE A 663 27.18 2.55 -7.54
CA ILE A 663 28.19 3.49 -7.03
C ILE A 663 29.60 3.01 -7.41
N ASP A 664 29.98 1.79 -7.05
CA ASP A 664 31.32 1.25 -7.28
C ASP A 664 31.63 1.09 -8.76
N GLY A 665 30.65 0.63 -9.53
CA GLY A 665 30.73 0.44 -10.97
C GLY A 665 30.53 1.71 -11.78
N ARG A 666 30.14 2.84 -11.15
CA ARG A 666 29.76 4.11 -11.80
C ARG A 666 28.81 3.90 -12.97
N TRP A 667 27.76 3.12 -12.76
CA TRP A 667 26.79 2.80 -13.80
C TRP A 667 25.95 4.01 -14.21
N LEU A 668 25.81 4.97 -13.31
CA LEU A 668 25.09 6.22 -13.49
C LEU A 668 26.03 7.41 -13.30
N GLN A 669 25.72 8.52 -13.96
CA GLN A 669 26.33 9.82 -13.69
C GLN A 669 25.26 10.78 -13.18
N ALA A 670 25.56 11.47 -12.07
CA ALA A 670 24.71 12.52 -11.53
C ALA A 670 25.26 13.89 -11.90
N ASN A 671 24.45 14.69 -12.59
CA ASN A 671 24.76 16.08 -12.93
C ASN A 671 23.64 17.01 -12.47
N GLY A 672 24.02 18.20 -12.01
CA GLY A 672 23.09 19.21 -11.53
C GLY A 672 23.52 20.61 -11.93
N VAL A 673 22.56 21.50 -12.04
CA VAL A 673 22.77 22.93 -12.25
C VAL A 673 21.79 23.69 -11.40
N MET A 674 22.25 24.78 -10.81
CA MET A 674 21.42 25.72 -10.07
C MET A 674 21.80 27.14 -10.42
N GLY A 675 20.90 28.08 -10.15
CA GLY A 675 21.22 29.50 -10.19
C GLY A 675 20.42 30.26 -9.14
N LEU A 676 21.08 31.20 -8.46
CA LEU A 676 20.45 32.15 -7.55
C LEU A 676 20.55 33.53 -8.17
N PHE A 677 19.43 34.23 -8.28
CA PHE A 677 19.38 35.51 -8.97
C PHE A 677 18.60 36.54 -8.16
N PRO A 678 18.92 37.83 -8.31
CA PRO A 678 18.04 38.90 -7.87
C PRO A 678 16.66 38.69 -8.50
N ALA A 679 15.62 38.71 -7.67
CA ALA A 679 14.25 38.49 -8.11
C ALA A 679 13.28 39.42 -7.40
N ASN A 680 12.19 39.77 -8.06
CA ASN A 680 11.06 40.45 -7.43
C ASN A 680 9.75 39.94 -7.98
N ARG A 681 8.74 39.98 -7.13
CA ARG A 681 7.36 39.77 -7.55
C ARG A 681 6.88 40.95 -8.40
N VAL A 682 6.25 40.64 -9.53
CA VAL A 682 5.45 41.57 -10.34
C VAL A 682 4.11 40.90 -10.59
N ASP A 683 3.04 41.48 -10.04
CA ASP A 683 1.69 40.88 -10.02
C ASP A 683 1.67 39.46 -9.42
N ASP A 684 1.55 38.43 -10.26
CA ASP A 684 1.53 37.01 -9.87
C ASP A 684 2.82 36.28 -10.27
N ASP A 685 3.83 37.01 -10.77
CA ASP A 685 5.04 36.44 -11.35
C ASP A 685 6.26 36.72 -10.50
N ILE A 686 7.26 35.84 -10.65
CA ILE A 686 8.60 36.07 -10.14
C ILE A 686 9.49 36.43 -11.31
N VAL A 687 9.93 37.69 -11.36
CA VAL A 687 10.84 38.20 -12.38
C VAL A 687 12.27 38.07 -11.86
N PHE A 688 13.10 37.32 -12.59
CA PHE A 688 14.52 37.14 -12.31
C PHE A 688 15.34 38.12 -13.14
N TYR A 689 16.38 38.70 -12.54
CA TYR A 689 17.24 39.70 -13.19
C TYR A 689 18.66 39.16 -13.38
N THR A 690 19.38 39.73 -14.35
CA THR A 690 20.78 39.32 -14.66
C THR A 690 21.75 39.65 -13.53
N ASP A 691 21.47 40.71 -12.77
CA ASP A 691 22.32 41.25 -11.72
C ASP A 691 21.54 42.18 -10.77
N GLU A 692 22.21 42.67 -9.73
CA GLU A 692 21.63 43.49 -8.66
C GLU A 692 21.11 44.86 -9.11
N SER A 693 21.45 45.32 -10.33
CA SER A 693 20.86 46.54 -10.87
C SER A 693 19.36 46.38 -11.16
N ARG A 694 18.90 45.13 -11.33
CA ARG A 694 17.51 44.78 -11.66
C ARG A 694 16.98 45.50 -12.90
N SER A 695 17.89 45.84 -13.82
CA SER A 695 17.61 46.60 -15.04
C SER A 695 17.26 45.72 -16.24
N GLN A 696 17.88 44.54 -16.32
CA GLN A 696 17.65 43.56 -17.38
C GLN A 696 17.01 42.29 -16.81
N VAL A 697 15.85 41.93 -17.36
CA VAL A 697 15.15 40.68 -17.03
C VAL A 697 15.93 39.51 -17.65
N LEU A 698 16.24 38.51 -16.84
CA LEU A 698 16.83 37.25 -17.24
C LEU A 698 15.75 36.26 -17.71
N THR A 699 14.74 36.04 -16.87
CA THR A 699 13.60 35.17 -17.13
C THR A 699 12.45 35.52 -16.19
N THR A 700 11.25 35.01 -16.48
CA THR A 700 10.06 35.21 -15.66
C THR A 700 9.43 33.86 -15.36
N TRP A 701 9.21 33.55 -14.09
CA TRP A 701 8.33 32.46 -13.71
C TRP A 701 6.91 32.99 -13.55
N TYR A 702 6.05 32.53 -14.45
CA TYR A 702 4.67 32.95 -14.51
C TYR A 702 3.80 32.17 -13.52
N GLY A 703 3.39 32.81 -12.42
CA GLY A 703 2.67 32.15 -11.35
C GLY A 703 1.18 31.98 -11.59
N MET A 704 0.59 31.02 -10.86
CA MET A 704 -0.85 30.80 -10.78
C MET A 704 -1.35 31.14 -9.38
N ARG A 705 -2.54 31.73 -9.30
CA ARG A 705 -3.20 32.16 -8.06
C ARG A 705 -4.48 31.36 -7.82
N GLN A 706 -4.69 30.98 -6.56
CA GLN A 706 -5.95 30.37 -6.14
C GLN A 706 -7.13 31.31 -6.38
N GLN A 707 -8.09 30.89 -7.21
CA GLN A 707 -9.31 31.67 -7.51
C GLN A 707 -10.56 31.15 -6.80
N THR A 708 -10.47 30.06 -6.04
CA THR A 708 -11.62 29.59 -5.24
C THR A 708 -12.02 30.63 -4.20
N GLU A 709 -13.32 30.89 -4.10
CA GLU A 709 -13.88 31.80 -3.10
C GLU A 709 -13.41 31.41 -1.69
N LYS A 710 -12.86 32.38 -0.96
CA LYS A 710 -12.34 32.17 0.39
C LYS A 710 -13.42 32.48 1.42
N GLN A 711 -13.40 31.70 2.50
CA GLN A 711 -14.25 31.93 3.65
C GLN A 711 -13.44 32.60 4.76
N ALA A 712 -14.10 33.48 5.49
CA ALA A 712 -13.53 34.05 6.71
C ALA A 712 -13.46 32.96 7.78
N VAL A 713 -12.34 32.93 8.50
CA VAL A 713 -12.13 32.08 9.68
C VAL A 713 -11.89 32.96 10.90
N ASP A 714 -12.19 32.45 12.09
CA ASP A 714 -11.88 33.18 13.32
C ASP A 714 -10.36 33.37 13.44
N GLY A 715 -9.95 34.64 13.52
CA GLY A 715 -8.57 35.03 13.73
C GLY A 715 -8.13 34.80 15.18
N PRO A 716 -6.82 34.91 15.47
CA PRO A 716 -6.28 34.75 16.83
C PRO A 716 -6.88 35.71 17.87
N ASP A 717 -7.46 36.83 17.43
CA ASP A 717 -8.12 37.85 18.25
C ASP A 717 -9.66 37.74 18.23
N GLY A 718 -10.21 36.66 17.65
CA GLY A 718 -11.64 36.43 17.50
C GLY A 718 -12.31 37.26 16.41
N ARG A 719 -11.54 37.98 15.56
CA ARG A 719 -12.08 38.71 14.41
C ARG A 719 -12.03 37.83 13.16
N PRO A 720 -13.02 37.89 12.25
CA PRO A 720 -12.99 37.12 11.01
C PRO A 720 -11.82 37.58 10.13
N VAL A 721 -10.91 36.67 9.81
CA VAL A 721 -9.80 36.88 8.87
C VAL A 721 -10.05 36.05 7.62
N MET A 722 -9.97 36.68 6.44
CA MET A 722 -10.09 35.97 5.18
C MET A 722 -8.82 35.15 4.91
N ARG A 723 -8.97 33.87 4.57
CA ARG A 723 -7.81 33.09 4.13
C ARG A 723 -7.25 33.68 2.83
N PRO A 724 -5.93 33.78 2.65
CA PRO A 724 -5.36 34.38 1.46
C PRO A 724 -5.59 33.51 0.22
N SER A 725 -5.76 34.17 -0.92
CA SER A 725 -5.76 33.58 -2.25
C SER A 725 -4.32 33.45 -2.72
N ARG A 726 -3.64 32.36 -2.30
CA ARG A 726 -2.18 32.22 -2.42
C ARG A 726 -1.71 32.09 -3.88
N CYS A 727 -0.56 32.69 -4.15
CA CYS A 727 0.30 32.47 -5.31
C CYS A 727 1.74 32.27 -4.83
N LEU A 728 2.55 31.45 -5.51
CA LEU A 728 3.95 31.23 -5.09
C LEU A 728 4.78 32.52 -5.17
N ALA A 729 4.43 33.44 -6.06
CA ALA A 729 5.07 34.75 -6.14
C ALA A 729 4.86 35.61 -4.88
N ASP A 730 3.80 35.36 -4.09
CA ASP A 730 3.52 36.13 -2.87
C ASP A 730 4.67 36.05 -1.84
N PHE A 731 5.51 35.02 -1.92
CA PHE A 731 6.63 34.78 -1.03
C PHE A 731 7.95 35.43 -1.49
N VAL A 732 7.91 36.26 -2.52
CA VAL A 732 9.02 37.10 -3.00
C VAL A 732 8.58 38.57 -2.93
N ALA A 733 9.47 39.45 -2.46
CA ALA A 733 9.17 40.87 -2.29
C ALA A 733 8.76 41.53 -3.61
N THR A 734 7.71 42.34 -3.56
CA THR A 734 7.21 43.08 -4.73
C THR A 734 8.22 44.08 -5.22
N LYS A 735 8.26 44.32 -6.54
CA LYS A 735 9.14 45.31 -7.15
C LYS A 735 8.88 46.72 -6.60
N GLU A 736 7.62 47.05 -6.33
CA GLU A 736 7.17 48.34 -5.81
C GLU A 736 7.63 48.59 -4.36
N SER A 737 7.89 47.53 -3.59
CA SER A 737 8.40 47.66 -2.21
C SER A 737 9.82 48.22 -2.17
N GLY A 738 10.58 48.13 -3.27
CA GLY A 738 12.00 48.50 -3.32
C GLY A 738 12.91 47.55 -2.52
N ILE A 739 12.38 46.46 -1.96
CA ILE A 739 13.15 45.47 -1.22
C ILE A 739 13.88 44.55 -2.22
N ALA A 740 15.19 44.40 -2.02
CA ALA A 740 16.02 43.49 -2.80
C ALA A 740 15.81 42.04 -2.34
N ASP A 741 15.09 41.25 -3.11
CA ASP A 741 14.84 39.83 -2.86
C ASP A 741 15.49 38.94 -3.94
N TYR A 742 15.43 37.64 -3.74
CA TYR A 742 16.13 36.61 -4.51
C TYR A 742 15.26 35.36 -4.65
N ALA A 743 15.46 34.66 -5.75
CA ALA A 743 14.87 33.34 -5.98
C ALA A 743 15.87 32.49 -6.75
N GLY A 744 15.68 31.17 -6.68
CA GLY A 744 16.55 30.22 -7.36
C GLY A 744 15.84 29.35 -8.38
N LEU A 745 16.63 28.72 -9.23
CA LEU A 745 16.22 27.66 -10.15
C LEU A 745 17.19 26.49 -10.01
N PHE A 746 16.74 25.26 -10.25
CA PHE A 746 17.59 24.09 -10.32
C PHE A 746 17.09 23.05 -11.33
N ALA A 747 18.01 22.24 -11.82
CA ALA A 747 17.76 21.00 -12.55
C ALA A 747 18.84 19.98 -12.19
N VAL A 748 18.43 18.76 -11.85
CA VAL A 748 19.32 17.65 -11.49
C VAL A 748 18.88 16.38 -12.19
N THR A 749 19.83 15.53 -12.51
CA THR A 749 19.60 14.18 -13.03
C THR A 749 20.58 13.21 -12.41
N ALA A 750 20.11 11.98 -12.15
CA ALA A 750 20.94 10.84 -11.81
C ALA A 750 20.85 9.72 -12.86
N GLY A 751 20.16 9.97 -13.98
CA GLY A 751 19.81 8.95 -14.98
C GLY A 751 20.79 8.82 -16.16
N ILE A 752 21.90 9.57 -16.18
CA ILE A 752 22.84 9.53 -17.32
C ILE A 752 23.55 8.18 -17.33
N GLY A 753 23.46 7.46 -18.45
CA GLY A 753 23.97 6.09 -18.58
C GLY A 753 22.93 5.00 -18.31
N ALA A 754 21.72 5.35 -17.84
CA ALA A 754 20.67 4.39 -17.49
C ALA A 754 20.25 3.51 -18.68
N GLU A 755 20.05 4.09 -19.87
CA GLU A 755 19.60 3.36 -21.07
C GLU A 755 20.52 2.19 -21.43
N LYS A 756 21.84 2.36 -21.27
CA LYS A 756 22.81 1.29 -21.55
C LYS A 756 22.60 0.10 -20.62
N LYS A 757 22.47 0.36 -19.32
CA LYS A 757 22.28 -0.70 -18.33
C LYS A 757 20.90 -1.35 -18.42
N ASP A 758 19.89 -0.58 -18.73
CA ASP A 758 18.54 -1.10 -18.97
C ASP A 758 18.53 -2.14 -20.10
N LYS A 759 19.16 -1.82 -21.25
CA LYS A 759 19.31 -2.77 -22.36
C LYS A 759 20.09 -4.03 -21.99
N GLU A 760 21.06 -3.93 -21.09
CA GLU A 760 21.80 -5.10 -20.60
C GLU A 760 20.90 -6.02 -19.75
N PHE A 761 20.01 -5.47 -18.91
CA PHE A 761 19.03 -6.25 -18.14
C PHE A 761 17.93 -6.85 -19.03
N GLU A 762 17.44 -6.09 -20.01
CA GLU A 762 16.48 -6.58 -21.00
C GLU A 762 17.05 -7.75 -21.81
N ALA A 763 18.29 -7.62 -22.31
CA ALA A 763 18.95 -8.69 -23.06
C ALA A 763 19.20 -9.93 -22.20
N ALA A 764 19.38 -9.76 -20.89
CA ALA A 764 19.52 -10.86 -19.92
C ALA A 764 18.18 -11.44 -19.43
N LEU A 765 17.04 -10.88 -19.89
CA LEU A 765 15.70 -11.22 -19.42
C LEU A 765 15.54 -11.07 -17.88
N ASP A 766 16.23 -10.12 -17.26
CA ASP A 766 16.23 -9.86 -15.82
C ASP A 766 15.38 -8.63 -15.47
N ASP A 767 14.06 -8.76 -15.59
CA ASP A 767 13.12 -7.67 -15.30
C ASP A 767 13.23 -7.16 -13.86
N TYR A 768 13.54 -8.05 -12.91
CA TYR A 768 13.68 -7.70 -11.50
C TYR A 768 14.80 -6.67 -11.30
N SER A 769 15.97 -6.94 -11.87
CA SER A 769 17.12 -6.06 -11.75
C SER A 769 16.96 -4.80 -12.61
N GLY A 770 16.29 -4.88 -13.76
CA GLY A 770 15.90 -3.71 -14.57
C GLY A 770 15.00 -2.73 -13.81
N ILE A 771 13.92 -3.24 -13.20
CA ILE A 771 12.99 -2.42 -12.38
C ILE A 771 13.71 -1.86 -11.14
N MET A 772 14.49 -2.68 -10.44
CA MET A 772 15.30 -2.26 -9.29
C MET A 772 16.24 -1.11 -9.64
N PHE A 773 16.96 -1.24 -10.76
CA PHE A 773 17.89 -0.22 -11.25
C PHE A 773 17.19 1.10 -11.57
N LYS A 774 16.06 1.06 -12.29
CA LYS A 774 15.26 2.26 -12.59
C LYS A 774 14.71 2.93 -11.33
N ALA A 775 14.16 2.15 -10.41
CA ALA A 775 13.65 2.66 -9.14
C ALA A 775 14.76 3.35 -8.32
N LEU A 776 15.97 2.78 -8.27
CA LEU A 776 17.12 3.40 -7.61
C LEU A 776 17.62 4.65 -8.33
N ALA A 777 17.61 4.68 -9.67
CA ALA A 777 17.96 5.88 -10.42
C ALA A 777 17.01 7.05 -10.09
N ASP A 778 15.71 6.78 -9.98
CA ASP A 778 14.70 7.78 -9.55
C ASP A 778 14.94 8.22 -8.11
N ARG A 779 15.22 7.28 -7.19
CA ARG A 779 15.57 7.62 -5.80
C ARG A 779 16.82 8.51 -5.73
N LEU A 780 17.82 8.25 -6.55
CA LEU A 780 19.04 9.09 -6.62
C LEU A 780 18.74 10.48 -7.18
N ALA A 781 17.85 10.62 -8.15
CA ALA A 781 17.48 11.93 -8.69
C ALA A 781 16.76 12.80 -7.63
N GLU A 782 15.81 12.23 -6.90
CA GLU A 782 15.11 12.90 -5.80
C GLU A 782 16.05 13.24 -4.64
N ALA A 783 16.91 12.29 -4.26
CA ALA A 783 17.93 12.49 -3.25
C ALA A 783 18.93 13.59 -3.66
N PHE A 784 19.23 13.73 -4.95
CA PHE A 784 20.09 14.81 -5.44
C PHE A 784 19.38 16.16 -5.36
N ALA A 785 18.08 16.23 -5.61
CA ALA A 785 17.30 17.44 -5.41
C ALA A 785 17.32 17.90 -3.94
N GLU A 786 17.18 16.96 -2.98
CA GLU A 786 17.26 17.24 -1.55
C GLU A 786 18.69 17.66 -1.13
N CYS A 787 19.71 16.91 -1.55
CA CYS A 787 21.12 17.20 -1.28
C CYS A 787 21.52 18.59 -1.79
N LEU A 788 21.15 18.92 -3.04
CA LEU A 788 21.44 20.23 -3.61
C LEU A 788 20.64 21.33 -2.92
N HIS A 789 19.37 21.09 -2.57
CA HIS A 789 18.57 22.05 -1.83
C HIS A 789 19.19 22.34 -0.44
N GLN A 790 19.60 21.33 0.32
CA GLN A 790 20.29 21.56 1.59
C GLN A 790 21.57 22.40 1.41
N ARG A 791 22.41 22.10 0.41
CA ARG A 791 23.56 22.94 0.07
C ARG A 791 23.18 24.37 -0.31
N VAL A 792 22.05 24.57 -0.99
CA VAL A 792 21.51 25.91 -1.26
C VAL A 792 21.21 26.63 0.05
N ARG A 793 20.45 26.01 0.96
CA ARG A 793 20.05 26.62 2.23
C ARG A 793 21.24 26.99 3.12
N LYS A 794 22.22 26.08 3.22
CA LYS A 794 23.38 26.20 4.13
C LYS A 794 24.53 27.01 3.54
N ASP A 795 24.94 26.70 2.32
CA ASP A 795 26.24 27.12 1.80
C ASP A 795 26.15 28.20 0.72
N LEU A 796 25.20 28.06 -0.23
CA LEU A 796 25.15 28.90 -1.44
C LEU A 796 24.24 30.12 -1.29
N TRP A 797 23.04 29.93 -0.76
CA TRP A 797 22.15 31.02 -0.34
C TRP A 797 22.53 31.45 1.07
N GLY A 798 22.62 30.51 2.01
CA GLY A 798 23.13 30.75 3.36
C GLY A 798 22.12 31.40 4.31
N TYR A 799 20.82 31.16 4.13
CA TYR A 799 19.81 31.63 5.09
C TYR A 799 19.60 30.66 6.27
N ALA A 800 20.17 29.45 6.22
CA ALA A 800 20.07 28.43 7.27
C ALA A 800 21.43 27.77 7.52
N GLU A 801 22.46 28.56 7.79
CA GLU A 801 23.86 28.10 7.89
C GLU A 801 24.08 27.04 9.00
N ASP A 802 23.38 27.20 10.12
CA ASP A 802 23.45 26.31 11.29
C ASP A 802 22.49 25.09 11.20
N GLU A 803 21.84 24.86 10.06
CA GLU A 803 20.92 23.74 9.87
C GLU A 803 21.64 22.39 10.06
N SER A 804 21.12 21.55 10.97
CA SER A 804 21.64 20.20 11.24
C SER A 804 20.50 19.19 11.32
N LEU A 805 19.77 19.05 10.22
CA LEU A 805 18.63 18.12 10.12
C LEU A 805 19.08 16.71 9.75
N SER A 806 18.42 15.73 10.35
CA SER A 806 18.46 14.33 9.93
C SER A 806 17.72 14.14 8.60
N ASN A 807 17.97 13.01 7.92
CA ASN A 807 17.26 12.70 6.67
C ASN A 807 15.73 12.57 6.88
N GLU A 808 15.28 12.08 8.03
CA GLU A 808 13.85 12.01 8.37
C GLU A 808 13.22 13.41 8.51
N GLU A 809 13.97 14.36 9.09
CA GLU A 809 13.53 15.75 9.19
C GLU A 809 13.54 16.45 7.83
N LEU A 810 14.49 16.12 6.94
CA LEU A 810 14.49 16.60 5.55
C LEU A 810 13.26 16.11 4.79
N ILE A 811 12.89 14.82 4.92
CA ILE A 811 11.69 14.24 4.30
C ILE A 811 10.41 14.90 4.82
N LYS A 812 10.36 15.26 6.10
CA LYS A 812 9.25 16.02 6.72
C LYS A 812 9.26 17.51 6.37
N GLU A 813 10.23 17.94 5.54
CA GLU A 813 10.43 19.33 5.14
C GLU A 813 10.60 20.29 6.34
N ALA A 814 11.27 19.83 7.41
CA ALA A 814 11.50 20.60 8.65
C ALA A 814 12.57 21.71 8.50
N TYR A 815 12.71 22.28 7.29
CA TYR A 815 13.63 23.36 6.95
C TYR A 815 12.89 24.61 6.50
N GLN A 816 13.61 25.75 6.49
CA GLN A 816 13.12 27.00 5.93
C GLN A 816 13.14 26.99 4.38
N GLY A 817 12.09 27.52 3.78
CA GLY A 817 11.96 27.67 2.33
C GLY A 817 11.48 26.40 1.62
N ILE A 818 11.18 26.53 0.33
CA ILE A 818 10.59 25.48 -0.49
C ILE A 818 11.28 25.36 -1.85
N ARG A 819 11.11 24.20 -2.50
CA ARG A 819 11.67 23.89 -3.82
C ARG A 819 10.61 23.49 -4.88
N PRO A 820 9.62 24.34 -5.18
CA PRO A 820 8.48 23.98 -6.03
C PRO A 820 8.89 23.57 -7.45
N ALA A 821 8.35 22.42 -7.89
CA ALA A 821 8.64 21.82 -9.19
C ALA A 821 7.42 21.89 -10.14
N PRO A 822 7.58 22.41 -11.37
CA PRO A 822 6.48 22.51 -12.35
C PRO A 822 5.79 21.18 -12.68
N GLY A 823 4.49 21.13 -12.45
CA GLY A 823 3.65 19.93 -12.55
C GLY A 823 3.01 19.52 -11.23
N TYR A 824 3.59 19.96 -10.10
CA TYR A 824 3.00 19.72 -8.78
C TYR A 824 1.82 20.65 -8.51
N PRO A 825 0.91 20.32 -7.58
CA PRO A 825 -0.30 21.11 -7.33
C PRO A 825 -0.09 22.60 -7.00
N ALA A 826 1.08 22.99 -6.50
CA ALA A 826 1.44 24.38 -6.21
C ALA A 826 1.84 25.18 -7.45
N CYS A 827 2.31 24.51 -8.50
CA CYS A 827 2.68 25.10 -9.79
C CYS A 827 2.43 24.08 -10.91
N PRO A 828 1.15 23.78 -11.22
CA PRO A 828 0.78 22.66 -12.08
C PRO A 828 1.17 22.87 -13.55
N ASP A 829 1.51 24.10 -13.93
CA ASP A 829 1.92 24.47 -15.27
C ASP A 829 3.30 23.93 -15.64
N HIS A 830 3.35 22.92 -16.52
CA HIS A 830 4.61 22.36 -17.01
C HIS A 830 5.40 23.28 -17.95
N THR A 831 4.77 24.29 -18.57
CA THR A 831 5.45 25.20 -19.52
C THR A 831 6.55 26.04 -18.87
N ALA A 832 6.49 26.23 -17.55
CA ALA A 832 7.54 26.88 -16.78
C ALA A 832 8.92 26.20 -16.92
N LYS A 833 8.95 24.90 -17.28
CA LYS A 833 10.20 24.16 -17.54
C LYS A 833 10.96 24.69 -18.75
N ILE A 834 10.29 25.25 -19.76
CA ILE A 834 10.92 25.71 -21.00
C ILE A 834 11.95 26.80 -20.68
N ASP A 835 11.51 27.86 -20.01
CA ASP A 835 12.37 28.97 -19.64
C ASP A 835 13.36 28.60 -18.52
N LEU A 836 12.97 27.71 -17.60
CA LEU A 836 13.89 27.16 -16.59
C LEU A 836 15.07 26.43 -17.25
N PHE A 837 14.82 25.51 -18.18
CA PHE A 837 15.86 24.75 -18.87
C PHE A 837 16.75 25.64 -19.72
N LYS A 838 16.16 26.61 -20.43
CA LYS A 838 16.89 27.59 -21.23
C LYS A 838 17.79 28.46 -20.35
N THR A 839 17.28 28.95 -19.23
CA THR A 839 18.03 29.82 -18.30
C THR A 839 19.18 29.07 -17.64
N LEU A 840 18.95 27.81 -17.25
CA LEU A 840 19.97 26.97 -16.62
C LEU A 840 20.93 26.31 -17.62
N GLN A 841 20.65 26.37 -18.93
CA GLN A 841 21.39 25.62 -19.96
C GLN A 841 21.47 24.13 -19.58
N ALA A 842 20.30 23.52 -19.35
CA ALA A 842 20.18 22.17 -18.82
C ALA A 842 20.75 21.08 -19.77
N ASP A 843 20.87 21.38 -21.07
CA ASP A 843 21.54 20.53 -22.05
C ASP A 843 23.02 20.30 -21.69
N GLU A 844 23.69 21.26 -21.05
CA GLU A 844 25.10 21.14 -20.63
C GLU A 844 25.32 20.07 -19.54
N ILE A 845 24.26 19.73 -18.80
CA ILE A 845 24.25 18.65 -17.79
C ILE A 845 23.61 17.37 -18.32
N GLY A 846 23.25 17.32 -19.61
CA GLY A 846 22.67 16.14 -20.25
C GLY A 846 21.16 16.00 -20.08
N MET A 847 20.46 17.08 -19.70
CA MET A 847 19.00 17.08 -19.55
C MET A 847 18.32 17.78 -20.73
N THR A 848 17.23 17.20 -21.23
CA THR A 848 16.38 17.76 -22.30
C THR A 848 14.90 17.68 -21.93
N LEU A 849 14.05 18.42 -22.64
CA LEU A 849 12.59 18.32 -22.54
C LEU A 849 12.03 17.62 -23.78
N THR A 850 11.02 16.77 -23.59
CA THR A 850 10.20 16.26 -24.69
C THR A 850 9.20 17.32 -25.16
N GLU A 851 8.46 17.04 -26.22
CA GLU A 851 7.37 17.92 -26.71
C GLU A 851 6.23 18.09 -25.68
N SER A 852 6.01 17.09 -24.83
CA SER A 852 5.06 17.17 -23.69
C SER A 852 5.70 17.71 -22.42
N LEU A 853 6.95 18.23 -22.53
CA LEU A 853 7.72 18.81 -21.43
C LEU A 853 8.10 17.80 -20.33
N ALA A 854 8.10 16.50 -20.62
CA ALA A 854 8.74 15.51 -19.76
C ALA A 854 10.26 15.71 -19.79
N MET A 855 10.94 15.46 -18.66
CA MET A 855 12.40 15.58 -18.59
C MET A 855 13.05 14.28 -19.03
N ASN A 856 14.13 14.38 -19.79
CA ASN A 856 14.97 13.26 -20.19
C ASN A 856 16.42 13.53 -19.74
N PRO A 857 17.10 12.62 -19.02
CA PRO A 857 16.66 11.29 -18.56
C PRO A 857 15.42 11.32 -17.66
N ALA A 858 14.67 10.22 -17.60
CA ALA A 858 13.46 10.10 -16.77
C ALA A 858 13.76 10.40 -15.29
N SER A 859 14.86 9.86 -14.76
CA SER A 859 15.34 10.11 -13.39
C SER A 859 15.96 11.51 -13.25
N SER A 860 15.11 12.53 -13.30
CA SER A 860 15.47 13.95 -13.22
C SER A 860 14.44 14.76 -12.44
N VAL A 861 14.90 15.83 -11.78
CA VAL A 861 14.07 16.78 -11.03
C VAL A 861 14.47 18.20 -11.42
N SER A 862 13.51 19.09 -11.60
CA SER A 862 13.77 20.51 -11.83
C SER A 862 12.71 21.38 -11.17
N GLY A 863 13.11 22.55 -10.71
CA GLY A 863 12.19 23.46 -10.03
C GLY A 863 12.84 24.78 -9.64
N PHE A 864 12.18 25.48 -8.73
CA PHE A 864 12.58 26.77 -8.23
C PHE A 864 12.97 26.68 -6.75
N TYR A 865 13.64 27.70 -6.23
CA TYR A 865 13.89 27.88 -4.79
C TYR A 865 13.27 29.19 -4.31
N ILE A 866 12.53 29.13 -3.21
CA ILE A 866 11.99 30.29 -2.50
C ILE A 866 12.46 30.20 -1.04
N GLY A 867 13.29 31.14 -0.60
CA GLY A 867 13.91 31.12 0.73
C GLY A 867 13.05 31.73 1.86
N ASN A 868 11.87 32.26 1.55
CA ASN A 868 10.99 32.87 2.53
C ASN A 868 10.47 31.82 3.54
N PRO A 869 10.54 32.08 4.86
CA PRO A 869 10.13 31.12 5.90
C PRO A 869 8.63 30.86 5.96
N GLU A 870 7.80 31.75 5.42
CA GLU A 870 6.35 31.57 5.35
C GLU A 870 5.92 30.83 4.07
N ALA A 871 6.86 30.54 3.16
CA ALA A 871 6.56 29.82 1.93
C ALA A 871 6.15 28.37 2.24
N SER A 872 5.04 27.94 1.65
CA SER A 872 4.50 26.59 1.82
C SER A 872 3.97 26.04 0.51
N TYR A 873 3.94 24.72 0.37
CA TYR A 873 3.17 24.09 -0.72
C TYR A 873 1.66 24.24 -0.47
N PHE A 874 0.91 24.47 -1.54
CA PHE A 874 -0.56 24.52 -1.51
C PHE A 874 -1.09 24.06 -2.86
N ASN A 875 -2.36 23.66 -2.95
CA ASN A 875 -2.99 23.34 -4.23
C ASN A 875 -3.59 24.61 -4.83
N VAL A 876 -3.17 24.99 -6.05
CA VAL A 876 -3.73 26.13 -6.79
C VAL A 876 -5.23 25.93 -7.05
N GLY A 877 -5.65 24.70 -7.32
CA GLY A 877 -7.04 24.35 -7.63
C GLY A 877 -7.45 24.78 -9.04
N GLN A 878 -8.74 25.09 -9.22
CA GLN A 878 -9.28 25.57 -10.48
C GLN A 878 -9.04 27.07 -10.66
N ILE A 879 -8.75 27.47 -11.89
CA ILE A 879 -8.65 28.85 -12.35
C ILE A 879 -9.77 29.17 -13.35
N GLY A 880 -10.14 30.43 -13.39
CA GLY A 880 -11.10 31.00 -14.32
C GLY A 880 -10.46 31.39 -15.65
N GLU A 881 -11.33 31.65 -16.63
CA GLU A 881 -10.94 32.09 -17.97
C GLU A 881 -10.16 33.42 -17.98
N ASP A 882 -10.48 34.31 -17.03
CA ASP A 882 -9.79 35.59 -16.85
C ASP A 882 -8.31 35.42 -16.50
N GLN A 883 -7.98 34.48 -15.62
CA GLN A 883 -6.59 34.15 -15.29
C GLN A 883 -5.86 33.44 -16.43
N LEU A 884 -6.53 32.53 -17.15
CA LEU A 884 -5.95 31.88 -18.33
C LEU A 884 -5.53 32.91 -19.40
N VAL A 885 -6.44 33.83 -19.74
CA VAL A 885 -6.18 34.88 -20.74
C VAL A 885 -5.08 35.84 -20.29
N ASP A 886 -5.10 36.26 -19.02
CA ASP A 886 -4.07 37.12 -18.43
C ASP A 886 -2.68 36.44 -18.44
N MET A 887 -2.60 35.14 -18.10
CA MET A 887 -1.36 34.36 -18.17
C MET A 887 -0.83 34.25 -19.61
N ALA A 888 -1.70 33.92 -20.58
CA ALA A 888 -1.32 33.83 -21.98
C ALA A 888 -0.78 35.16 -22.51
N GLN A 889 -1.42 36.28 -22.15
CA GLN A 889 -0.99 37.61 -22.53
C GLN A 889 0.38 37.98 -21.93
N ARG A 890 0.61 37.73 -20.64
CA ARG A 890 1.90 38.02 -19.97
C ARG A 890 3.06 37.19 -20.54
N ARG A 891 2.76 36.01 -21.08
CA ARG A 891 3.73 35.09 -21.71
C ARG A 891 3.95 35.35 -23.20
N GLY A 892 3.03 36.06 -23.85
CA GLY A 892 2.98 36.11 -25.32
C GLY A 892 2.71 34.74 -25.95
N MET A 893 1.97 33.87 -25.26
CA MET A 893 1.59 32.53 -25.71
C MET A 893 0.16 32.55 -26.26
N ASP A 894 -0.14 31.66 -27.20
CA ASP A 894 -1.51 31.46 -27.65
C ASP A 894 -2.39 30.93 -26.51
N VAL A 895 -3.62 31.47 -26.39
CA VAL A 895 -4.53 31.12 -25.28
C VAL A 895 -4.95 29.65 -25.37
N GLU A 896 -5.18 29.12 -26.57
CA GLU A 896 -5.60 27.74 -26.75
C GLU A 896 -4.44 26.76 -26.54
N GLU A 897 -3.22 27.16 -26.89
CA GLU A 897 -2.01 26.43 -26.51
C GLU A 897 -1.88 26.33 -24.97
N LEU A 898 -2.01 27.45 -24.24
CA LEU A 898 -1.93 27.42 -22.77
C LEU A 898 -3.11 26.66 -22.15
N ARG A 899 -4.32 26.77 -22.74
CA ARG A 899 -5.51 26.02 -22.31
C ARG A 899 -5.26 24.52 -22.31
N ARG A 900 -4.57 24.01 -23.33
CA ARG A 900 -4.17 22.61 -23.45
C ARG A 900 -3.30 22.19 -22.26
N TYR A 901 -2.23 22.92 -21.98
CA TYR A 901 -1.34 22.60 -20.85
C TYR A 901 -2.03 22.70 -19.48
N LEU A 902 -2.98 23.64 -19.32
CA LEU A 902 -3.68 23.88 -18.06
C LEU A 902 -5.04 23.17 -17.97
N ALA A 903 -5.39 22.28 -18.91
CA ALA A 903 -6.69 21.61 -18.95
C ALA A 903 -7.11 20.95 -17.60
N PRO A 904 -6.21 20.36 -16.79
CA PRO A 904 -6.58 19.82 -15.48
C PRO A 904 -7.02 20.88 -14.45
N ASN A 905 -6.67 22.15 -14.66
CA ASN A 905 -6.87 23.26 -13.72
C ASN A 905 -7.97 24.24 -14.14
N LEU A 906 -8.75 23.98 -15.19
CA LEU A 906 -9.82 24.89 -15.63
C LEU A 906 -11.17 24.55 -14.98
N GLY A 907 -11.92 25.58 -14.56
CA GLY A 907 -13.22 25.51 -13.84
C GLY A 907 -14.51 25.55 -14.67
#